data_AF-A0A2E3MSF0-F1
#
_entry.id   AF-A0A2E3MSF0-F1
#
_cell.length_a   1.000
_cell.length_b   1.000
_cell.length_c   1.000
_cell.angle_alpha   90.00
_cell.angle_beta   90.00
_cell.angle_gamma   90.00
#
_symmetry.space_group_name_H-M   'P 1'
#
loop_
_entity.id
_entity.type
_entity.pdbx_description
1 polymer ?
#
loop_
_entity_poly.entity_id
_entity_poly.type
_entity_poly.pdbx_seq_one_letter_code
_entity_poly.pdbx_strand_id
1 'polypeptide(L)'
;MRHPAIGLWAGLLGLVPLIPAAAWSANLKPEGFGAASKGGAGGKVITVTTLADDGPGSFRAALANNQPRIIRFGVEGTIELRRPVVARYGRVTVDGTTPADNAITIARHGVWFLDQSSDIILHNLRLRPTAGKANGDGLLFNGQNERVLIDHCSVMWGTDENIDTWGRVKDLTCQWTIIAEGQRYGDHQKGKHSMGWLCGRRNDRFTIHHCLFAHNADRSPLLSGGTFDLVNNVIYNWAGGSNAVKLLDGAQANVVGCSILPGPESGGGGVIYLSRKEPAARVFASGNVTPFAKTGNEDARSSVQAGTVFPAPASQIEEKPFPAPTVTAQPANNAFELVLKHAGPLRRDADETRIVQEVRERSGHVGRRNEEVNVADRLHSRLPKHELDATAKKFAGRVGFFVRDLASGADYGWNPDERFPPASVIKLPVMIELYRQAAAGRLDLDQRLRLPTDISTHGTGVLKKRDRPVELPVREYADLMMIHSDNMATDFIIRTVSTATTNRFLDAQGLRNMRVSLELGRWHYIVCGIPDLPITIENDERLIEQIKSGRMDNQGLGYSDSLQNNVCAPRETVLLLERLYKGQLTSEKHKQAILGPMRASTHKDTIARHVKDGIQVANKYGGSQRISADAGIVEITDRPIAIACFALANDQADRSGREVLAEMCRLAITALAPDAVKIER
;
A
#
# COMPACT_ATOMS: atom_id res chain seq x y z
N MET A 1 -34.06 36.44 -62.34
CA MET A 1 -32.64 36.58 -61.95
C MET A 1 -32.55 37.55 -60.78
N ARG A 2 -32.42 37.02 -59.56
CA ARG A 2 -32.17 37.79 -58.33
C ARG A 2 -31.21 36.98 -57.45
N HIS A 3 -30.07 37.57 -57.13
CA HIS A 3 -29.10 37.07 -56.14
C HIS A 3 -29.67 37.11 -54.73
N PRO A 4 -29.38 36.14 -53.84
CA PRO A 4 -29.51 36.33 -52.41
C PRO A 4 -28.18 36.68 -51.75
N ALA A 5 -28.31 37.46 -50.68
CA ALA A 5 -27.27 38.10 -49.91
C ALA A 5 -26.42 37.13 -49.06
N ILE A 6 -25.16 37.51 -48.88
CA ILE A 6 -24.17 36.87 -48.00
C ILE A 6 -24.42 37.38 -46.58
N GLY A 7 -24.76 36.48 -45.65
CA GLY A 7 -24.83 36.76 -44.22
C GLY A 7 -23.44 36.68 -43.58
N LEU A 8 -22.99 37.79 -42.99
CA LEU A 8 -21.85 37.83 -42.07
C LEU A 8 -22.15 36.99 -40.82
N TRP A 9 -21.34 35.96 -40.58
CA TRP A 9 -21.22 35.34 -39.26
C TRP A 9 -20.11 36.07 -38.49
N ALA A 10 -20.52 36.91 -37.54
CA ALA A 10 -19.63 37.48 -36.54
C ALA A 10 -19.17 36.35 -35.60
N GLY A 11 -17.87 36.03 -35.62
CA GLY A 11 -17.26 35.10 -34.68
C GLY A 11 -17.31 35.67 -33.27
N LEU A 12 -18.13 35.08 -32.41
CA LEU A 12 -18.00 35.22 -30.97
C LEU A 12 -16.65 34.60 -30.56
N LEU A 13 -15.66 35.45 -30.32
CA LEU A 13 -14.50 35.11 -29.49
C LEU A 13 -15.03 34.70 -28.12
N GLY A 14 -15.11 33.38 -27.89
CA GLY A 14 -15.40 32.81 -26.59
C GLY A 14 -14.35 33.30 -25.59
N LEU A 15 -14.80 34.13 -24.65
CA LEU A 15 -14.09 34.40 -23.41
C LEU A 15 -13.83 33.06 -22.72
N VAL A 16 -12.57 32.62 -22.75
CA VAL A 16 -12.09 31.52 -21.89
C VAL A 16 -12.30 31.99 -20.45
N PRO A 17 -13.06 31.28 -19.61
CA PRO A 17 -13.21 31.67 -18.23
C PRO A 17 -11.85 31.55 -17.54
N LEU A 18 -11.40 32.62 -16.90
CA LEU A 18 -10.33 32.59 -15.91
C LEU A 18 -10.75 31.64 -14.79
N ILE A 19 -10.24 30.41 -14.81
CA ILE A 19 -10.41 29.45 -13.72
C ILE A 19 -9.61 29.99 -12.52
N PRO A 20 -10.21 30.17 -11.34
CA PRO A 20 -9.51 30.75 -10.20
C PRO A 20 -8.40 29.81 -9.70
N ALA A 21 -7.41 30.39 -9.01
CA ALA A 21 -6.46 29.69 -8.17
C ALA A 21 -7.20 28.73 -7.21
N ALA A 22 -6.55 27.63 -6.81
CA ALA A 22 -7.08 26.55 -5.98
C ALA A 22 -8.25 26.99 -5.06
N ALA A 23 -9.45 26.46 -5.31
CA ALA A 23 -10.64 26.82 -4.55
C ALA A 23 -10.55 26.20 -3.14
N TRP A 24 -10.02 26.95 -2.17
CA TRP A 24 -10.07 26.57 -0.77
C TRP A 24 -11.53 26.53 -0.29
N SER A 25 -11.90 25.49 0.45
CA SER A 25 -13.20 25.48 1.13
C SER A 25 -13.30 26.65 2.12
N ALA A 26 -14.52 27.11 2.41
CA ALA A 26 -14.76 28.27 3.29
C ALA A 26 -14.12 28.15 4.69
N ASN A 27 -13.78 26.93 5.13
CA ASN A 27 -13.23 26.61 6.44
C ASN A 27 -11.69 26.37 6.46
N LEU A 28 -10.98 26.50 5.32
CA LEU A 28 -9.55 26.14 5.19
C LEU A 28 -8.71 27.24 4.51
N LYS A 29 -9.06 28.51 4.73
CA LYS A 29 -8.31 29.64 4.16
C LYS A 29 -6.90 29.74 4.77
N PRO A 30 -5.90 30.24 4.02
CA PRO A 30 -4.59 30.51 4.58
C PRO A 30 -4.63 31.58 5.66
N GLU A 31 -3.95 31.33 6.78
CA GLU A 31 -3.79 32.28 7.89
C GLU A 31 -2.30 32.48 8.22
N GLY A 32 -1.95 33.47 9.03
CA GLY A 32 -0.56 33.69 9.44
C GLY A 32 0.32 34.41 8.43
N PHE A 33 1.63 34.45 8.70
CA PHE A 33 2.59 35.30 7.98
C PHE A 33 2.71 35.00 6.48
N GLY A 34 2.55 33.73 6.06
CA GLY A 34 2.64 33.30 4.67
C GLY A 34 1.33 33.36 3.88
N ALA A 35 0.20 33.72 4.51
CA ALA A 35 -1.13 33.71 3.90
C ALA A 35 -1.26 34.60 2.66
N ALA A 36 -0.44 35.65 2.55
CA ALA A 36 -0.44 36.57 1.42
C ALA A 36 0.33 36.05 0.19
N SER A 37 0.87 34.83 0.23
CA SER A 37 1.57 34.22 -0.90
C SER A 37 0.69 34.17 -2.14
N LYS A 38 1.21 34.69 -3.25
CA LYS A 38 0.50 34.64 -4.55
C LYS A 38 0.73 33.33 -5.30
N GLY A 39 1.62 32.48 -4.82
CA GLY A 39 2.06 31.28 -5.54
C GLY A 39 2.45 31.59 -6.99
N GLY A 40 2.11 30.66 -7.88
CA GLY A 40 2.29 30.79 -9.32
C GLY A 40 1.28 31.68 -10.06
N ALA A 41 0.44 32.45 -9.37
CA ALA A 41 -0.67 33.18 -9.99
C ALA A 41 -0.19 34.12 -11.13
N GLY A 42 -0.97 34.13 -12.22
CA GLY A 42 -0.62 34.84 -13.46
C GLY A 42 0.47 34.15 -14.30
N GLY A 43 0.95 32.98 -13.86
CA GLY A 43 1.94 32.16 -14.53
C GLY A 43 1.38 31.09 -15.45
N LYS A 44 2.28 30.31 -16.06
CA LYS A 44 1.90 29.17 -16.91
C LYS A 44 1.39 28.00 -16.06
N VAL A 45 0.28 27.40 -16.46
CA VAL A 45 -0.13 26.11 -15.91
C VAL A 45 0.68 25.00 -16.59
N ILE A 46 1.39 24.20 -15.80
CA ILE A 46 2.21 23.09 -16.26
C ILE A 46 1.63 21.79 -15.67
N THR A 47 1.14 20.92 -16.54
CA THR A 47 0.65 19.59 -16.14
C THR A 47 1.81 18.60 -16.20
N VAL A 48 2.10 17.94 -15.08
CA VAL A 48 2.99 16.78 -15.00
C VAL A 48 2.27 15.58 -15.60
N THR A 49 2.84 14.97 -16.62
CA THR A 49 2.21 13.89 -17.41
C THR A 49 2.92 12.54 -17.28
N THR A 50 3.97 12.46 -16.47
CA THR A 50 4.72 11.22 -16.23
C THR A 50 5.21 11.13 -14.80
N LEU A 51 5.30 9.91 -14.28
CA LEU A 51 5.91 9.60 -12.98
C LEU A 51 7.44 9.49 -13.05
N ALA A 52 8.02 9.60 -14.25
CA ALA A 52 9.48 9.60 -14.41
C ALA A 52 10.11 10.80 -13.68
N ASP A 53 11.29 10.55 -13.07
CA ASP A 53 12.05 11.57 -12.33
C ASP A 53 12.46 12.77 -13.19
N ASP A 54 12.78 12.56 -14.46
CA ASP A 54 13.30 13.60 -15.36
C ASP A 54 12.78 13.43 -16.80
N GLY A 55 13.03 14.45 -17.62
CA GLY A 55 12.59 14.53 -19.01
C GLY A 55 11.30 15.34 -19.20
N PRO A 56 10.87 15.55 -20.46
CA PRO A 56 9.65 16.29 -20.77
C PRO A 56 8.42 15.73 -20.04
N GLY A 57 7.60 16.62 -19.47
CA GLY A 57 6.39 16.25 -18.73
C GLY A 57 6.62 15.79 -17.29
N SER A 58 7.86 15.69 -16.81
CA SER A 58 8.17 15.32 -15.42
C SER A 58 7.94 16.47 -14.43
N PHE A 59 7.74 16.13 -13.15
CA PHE A 59 7.68 17.12 -12.07
C PHE A 59 8.98 17.93 -11.95
N ARG A 60 10.13 17.30 -12.18
CA ARG A 60 11.43 17.97 -12.18
C ARG A 60 11.54 19.04 -13.25
N ALA A 61 11.14 18.73 -14.48
CA ALA A 61 11.12 19.71 -15.56
C ALA A 61 10.15 20.87 -15.26
N ALA A 62 9.00 20.57 -14.66
CA ALA A 62 8.02 21.58 -14.26
C ALA A 62 8.54 22.51 -13.14
N LEU A 63 9.17 21.94 -12.11
CA LEU A 63 9.64 22.69 -10.94
C LEU A 63 10.88 23.53 -11.26
N ALA A 64 11.78 23.05 -12.12
CA ALA A 64 13.00 23.77 -12.51
C ALA A 64 12.73 25.05 -13.33
N ASN A 65 11.52 25.27 -13.83
CA ASN A 65 11.15 26.49 -14.53
C ASN A 65 11.13 27.70 -13.58
N ASN A 66 11.83 28.77 -13.92
CA ASN A 66 11.94 29.98 -13.09
C ASN A 66 10.86 31.04 -13.38
N GLN A 67 10.06 30.88 -14.44
CA GLN A 67 8.91 31.75 -14.68
C GLN A 67 7.80 31.47 -13.66
N PRO A 68 6.89 32.42 -13.36
CA PRO A 68 5.71 32.11 -12.56
C PRO A 68 4.96 30.90 -13.13
N ARG A 69 4.67 29.89 -12.30
CA ARG A 69 3.98 28.67 -12.76
C ARG A 69 3.10 28.02 -11.70
N ILE A 70 2.02 27.41 -12.19
CA ILE A 70 1.14 26.53 -11.42
C ILE A 70 1.38 25.11 -11.92
N ILE A 71 1.91 24.25 -11.08
CA ILE A 71 2.21 22.85 -11.37
C ILE A 71 1.06 22.00 -10.86
N ARG A 72 0.49 21.19 -11.75
CA ARG A 72 -0.60 20.23 -11.49
C ARG A 72 -0.21 18.86 -11.99
N PHE A 73 -0.89 17.81 -11.53
CA PHE A 73 -0.57 16.43 -11.88
C PHE A 73 -1.70 15.83 -12.72
N GLY A 74 -1.36 15.41 -13.95
CA GLY A 74 -2.22 14.60 -14.81
C GLY A 74 -1.99 13.09 -14.63
N VAL A 75 -1.21 12.71 -13.62
CA VAL A 75 -0.85 11.34 -13.27
C VAL A 75 -1.00 11.14 -11.77
N GLU A 76 -1.34 9.92 -11.36
CA GLU A 76 -1.37 9.52 -9.95
C GLU A 76 -0.25 8.52 -9.64
N GLY A 77 0.23 8.53 -8.40
CA GLY A 77 1.19 7.54 -7.93
C GLY A 77 2.41 8.15 -7.24
N THR A 78 3.55 7.45 -7.38
CA THR A 78 4.82 7.84 -6.75
C THR A 78 5.82 8.26 -7.81
N ILE A 79 6.36 9.46 -7.67
CA ILE A 79 7.54 9.95 -8.40
C ILE A 79 8.76 9.59 -7.55
N GLU A 80 9.52 8.60 -8.02
CA GLU A 80 10.78 8.21 -7.38
C GLU A 80 11.92 9.09 -7.87
N LEU A 81 12.35 10.03 -7.03
CA LEU A 81 13.45 10.92 -7.39
C LEU A 81 14.78 10.17 -7.34
N ARG A 82 15.68 10.43 -8.30
CA ARG A 82 17.08 9.95 -8.25
C ARG A 82 18.00 10.88 -7.46
N ARG A 83 17.57 12.12 -7.24
CA ARG A 83 18.23 13.20 -6.49
C ARG A 83 17.21 14.25 -6.08
N PRO A 84 17.51 15.19 -5.16
CA PRO A 84 16.58 16.26 -4.83
C PRO A 84 16.10 17.03 -6.06
N VAL A 85 14.83 17.40 -6.07
CA VAL A 85 14.25 18.26 -7.10
C VAL A 85 14.30 19.70 -6.61
N VAL A 86 14.79 20.60 -7.46
CA VAL A 86 15.21 21.94 -7.02
C VAL A 86 14.46 23.02 -7.79
N ALA A 87 13.83 23.94 -7.07
CA ALA A 87 13.47 25.27 -7.55
C ALA A 87 14.53 26.26 -7.05
N ARG A 88 15.00 27.17 -7.92
CA ARG A 88 15.98 28.21 -7.54
C ARG A 88 15.40 29.62 -7.53
N TYR A 89 14.48 29.89 -8.46
CA TYR A 89 13.91 31.22 -8.65
C TYR A 89 12.42 31.17 -8.96
N GLY A 90 11.80 32.35 -8.94
CA GLY A 90 10.44 32.57 -9.39
C GLY A 90 9.39 32.17 -8.37
N ARG A 91 8.13 32.26 -8.83
CA ARG A 91 6.94 32.00 -8.02
C ARG A 91 6.27 30.70 -8.43
N VAL A 92 5.82 29.91 -7.46
CA VAL A 92 5.29 28.56 -7.72
C VAL A 92 4.02 28.29 -6.93
N THR A 93 3.08 27.62 -7.57
CA THR A 93 2.10 26.79 -6.87
C THR A 93 2.33 25.36 -7.30
N VAL A 94 2.53 24.45 -6.35
CA VAL A 94 2.49 23.01 -6.59
C VAL A 94 1.21 22.49 -5.97
N ASP A 95 0.28 22.09 -6.83
CA ASP A 95 -1.08 21.71 -6.48
C ASP A 95 -1.30 20.20 -6.73
N GLY A 96 -1.22 19.43 -5.66
CA GLY A 96 -1.38 17.97 -5.68
C GLY A 96 -2.83 17.49 -5.60
N THR A 97 -3.83 18.35 -5.79
CA THR A 97 -5.25 17.94 -5.77
C THR A 97 -5.72 17.31 -7.09
N THR A 98 -4.91 17.38 -8.14
CA THR A 98 -5.26 16.82 -9.46
C THR A 98 -4.59 15.46 -9.65
N PRO A 99 -5.29 14.45 -10.25
CA PRO A 99 -6.61 14.53 -10.88
C PRO A 99 -7.84 14.25 -9.98
N ALA A 100 -7.70 13.79 -8.73
CA ALA A 100 -8.85 13.34 -7.90
C ALA A 100 -8.71 13.57 -6.37
N ASP A 101 -8.18 14.72 -5.94
CA ASP A 101 -7.80 15.05 -4.55
C ASP A 101 -6.78 14.11 -3.91
N ASN A 102 -6.25 13.16 -4.69
CA ASN A 102 -5.25 12.21 -4.25
C ASN A 102 -3.86 12.84 -4.35
N ALA A 103 -3.22 13.08 -3.21
CA ALA A 103 -1.89 13.68 -3.20
C ALA A 103 -0.85 12.80 -3.90
N ILE A 104 -0.13 13.39 -4.85
CA ILE A 104 1.04 12.78 -5.47
C ILE A 104 2.09 12.46 -4.39
N THR A 105 2.72 11.29 -4.50
CA THR A 105 3.85 10.93 -3.64
C THR A 105 5.17 11.23 -4.31
N ILE A 106 6.02 12.00 -3.64
CA ILE A 106 7.40 12.28 -4.06
C ILE A 106 8.30 11.53 -3.08
N ALA A 107 9.05 10.56 -3.59
CA ALA A 107 9.79 9.60 -2.78
C ALA A 107 11.30 9.66 -3.00
N ARG A 108 12.03 9.04 -2.07
CA ARG A 108 13.50 8.86 -2.03
C ARG A 108 14.25 10.15 -1.70
N HIS A 109 14.05 11.22 -2.44
CA HIS A 109 14.68 12.53 -2.16
C HIS A 109 13.62 13.62 -1.96
N GLY A 110 14.05 14.76 -1.43
CA GLY A 110 13.17 15.89 -1.15
C GLY A 110 12.98 16.90 -2.27
N VAL A 111 12.14 17.90 -1.96
CA VAL A 111 11.84 19.07 -2.78
C VAL A 111 12.50 20.29 -2.15
N TRP A 112 13.40 20.94 -2.88
CA TRP A 112 14.27 21.97 -2.33
C TRP A 112 14.08 23.29 -3.06
N PHE A 113 13.93 24.36 -2.28
CA PHE A 113 13.90 25.75 -2.73
C PHE A 113 15.21 26.39 -2.34
N LEU A 114 16.10 26.49 -3.31
CA LEU A 114 17.45 27.03 -3.13
C LEU A 114 17.52 28.47 -3.65
N ASP A 115 18.52 29.22 -3.22
CA ASP A 115 18.81 30.58 -3.68
C ASP A 115 17.70 31.61 -3.38
N GLN A 116 16.81 31.94 -4.32
CA GLN A 116 15.85 33.03 -4.15
C GLN A 116 14.50 32.76 -4.84
N SER A 117 13.57 32.14 -4.13
CA SER A 117 12.17 32.02 -4.55
C SER A 117 11.24 32.86 -3.67
N SER A 118 10.20 33.42 -4.27
CA SER A 118 9.16 34.15 -3.54
C SER A 118 7.79 33.67 -3.96
N ASP A 119 6.78 33.84 -3.11
CA ASP A 119 5.40 33.42 -3.39
C ASP A 119 5.35 31.93 -3.77
N ILE A 120 5.57 31.10 -2.75
CA ILE A 120 5.59 29.64 -2.85
C ILE A 120 4.32 29.09 -2.21
N ILE A 121 3.59 28.25 -2.93
CA ILE A 121 2.46 27.48 -2.39
C ILE A 121 2.72 26.00 -2.67
N LEU A 122 2.71 25.20 -1.62
CA LEU A 122 2.75 23.74 -1.68
C LEU A 122 1.48 23.21 -1.05
N HIS A 123 0.66 22.51 -1.83
CA HIS A 123 -0.66 22.08 -1.41
C HIS A 123 -0.92 20.62 -1.78
N ASN A 124 -1.44 19.84 -0.82
CA ASN A 124 -1.86 18.45 -1.01
C ASN A 124 -0.74 17.53 -1.55
N LEU A 125 0.45 17.56 -0.92
CA LEU A 125 1.60 16.75 -1.33
C LEU A 125 2.02 15.73 -0.28
N ARG A 126 2.57 14.59 -0.74
CA ARG A 126 3.27 13.62 0.11
C ARG A 126 4.75 13.61 -0.19
N LEU A 127 5.57 13.93 0.80
CA LEU A 127 7.01 13.87 0.73
C LEU A 127 7.51 12.73 1.62
N ARG A 128 8.20 11.79 0.98
CA ARG A 128 8.75 10.56 1.56
C ARG A 128 10.24 10.40 1.21
N PRO A 129 11.10 11.37 1.57
CA PRO A 129 12.55 11.18 1.47
C PRO A 129 12.97 9.92 2.24
N THR A 130 13.84 9.11 1.67
CA THR A 130 14.43 7.93 2.33
C THR A 130 15.91 7.76 1.95
N ALA A 131 16.46 8.72 1.21
CA ALA A 131 17.80 8.76 0.67
C ALA A 131 18.36 10.19 0.79
N GLY A 132 19.68 10.33 0.70
CA GLY A 132 20.39 11.60 0.91
C GLY A 132 21.23 11.65 2.18
N LYS A 133 21.09 10.65 3.08
CA LYS A 133 21.89 10.51 4.30
C LYS A 133 21.86 11.81 5.14
N ALA A 134 23.02 12.42 5.38
CA ALA A 134 23.16 13.68 6.12
C ALA A 134 22.72 14.94 5.34
N ASN A 135 22.13 14.79 4.15
CA ASN A 135 21.50 15.88 3.40
C ASN A 135 20.17 15.39 2.79
N GLY A 136 19.43 14.55 3.51
CA GLY A 136 18.19 13.94 3.00
C GLY A 136 16.94 14.59 3.57
N ASP A 137 16.86 15.91 3.46
CA ASP A 137 15.70 16.70 3.87
C ASP A 137 14.51 16.45 2.96
N GLY A 138 13.32 16.34 3.56
CA GLY A 138 12.07 16.20 2.81
C GLY A 138 11.66 17.46 2.08
N LEU A 139 11.56 18.56 2.82
CA LEU A 139 11.28 19.88 2.29
C LEU A 139 12.34 20.86 2.81
N LEU A 140 13.14 21.41 1.90
CA LEU A 140 14.22 22.34 2.25
C LEU A 140 13.96 23.72 1.65
N PHE A 141 14.03 24.75 2.46
CA PHE A 141 14.18 26.13 2.00
C PHE A 141 15.54 26.64 2.43
N ASN A 142 16.44 26.90 1.49
CA ASN A 142 17.79 27.38 1.78
C ASN A 142 18.15 28.57 0.89
N GLY A 143 18.41 29.72 1.48
CA GLY A 143 18.65 30.96 0.75
C GLY A 143 17.67 32.06 1.17
N GLN A 144 17.32 32.97 0.26
CA GLN A 144 16.41 34.08 0.46
C GLN A 144 15.02 33.71 -0.07
N ASN A 145 14.24 33.00 0.75
CA ASN A 145 12.87 32.59 0.37
C ASN A 145 11.82 33.41 1.13
N GLU A 146 10.76 33.87 0.46
CA GLU A 146 9.73 34.70 1.11
C GLU A 146 8.30 34.39 0.67
N ARG A 147 7.34 34.58 1.58
CA ARG A 147 5.90 34.32 1.36
C ARG A 147 5.66 32.88 0.94
N VAL A 148 5.80 31.99 1.91
CA VAL A 148 5.70 30.54 1.73
C VAL A 148 4.45 30.03 2.42
N LEU A 149 3.64 29.24 1.71
CA LEU A 149 2.49 28.54 2.25
C LEU A 149 2.65 27.04 2.02
N ILE A 150 2.64 26.28 3.11
CA ILE A 150 2.62 24.81 3.12
C ILE A 150 1.28 24.40 3.71
N ASP A 151 0.42 23.75 2.93
CA ASP A 151 -0.95 23.45 3.33
C ASP A 151 -1.34 22.02 2.93
N HIS A 152 -1.98 21.28 3.85
CA HIS A 152 -2.44 19.90 3.61
C HIS A 152 -1.37 18.97 3.05
N CYS A 153 -0.12 19.11 3.51
CA CYS A 153 0.96 18.23 3.10
C CYS A 153 1.23 17.15 4.15
N SER A 154 1.94 16.10 3.76
CA SER A 154 2.53 15.14 4.68
C SER A 154 4.00 14.98 4.36
N VAL A 155 4.87 15.28 5.33
CA VAL A 155 6.32 15.24 5.19
C VAL A 155 6.88 14.27 6.23
N MET A 156 7.36 13.12 5.78
CA MET A 156 7.75 12.01 6.64
C MET A 156 9.02 11.34 6.15
N TRP A 157 9.73 10.66 7.06
CA TRP A 157 10.89 9.80 6.79
C TRP A 157 12.20 10.51 6.39
N GLY A 158 12.30 11.83 6.60
CA GLY A 158 13.55 12.58 6.39
C GLY A 158 14.75 11.92 7.07
N THR A 159 15.87 11.78 6.35
CA THR A 159 17.11 11.21 6.92
C THR A 159 17.95 12.24 7.65
N ASP A 160 17.76 13.54 7.36
CA ASP A 160 18.19 14.65 8.22
C ASP A 160 16.95 15.28 8.88
N GLU A 161 16.24 16.21 8.22
CA GLU A 161 14.95 16.73 8.68
C GLU A 161 13.77 16.35 7.77
N ASN A 162 12.57 16.23 8.35
CA ASN A 162 11.35 16.27 7.53
C ASN A 162 11.22 17.64 6.85
N ILE A 163 11.33 18.73 7.61
CA ILE A 163 11.37 20.11 7.08
C ILE A 163 12.62 20.83 7.59
N ASP A 164 13.38 21.43 6.68
CA ASP A 164 14.51 22.31 7.03
C ASP A 164 14.36 23.68 6.37
N THR A 165 14.71 24.70 7.14
CA THR A 165 14.68 26.10 6.74
C THR A 165 15.99 26.76 7.15
N TRP A 166 16.82 27.06 6.16
CA TRP A 166 18.12 27.69 6.34
C TRP A 166 18.27 28.94 5.46
N GLY A 167 19.27 29.77 5.78
CA GLY A 167 19.40 31.08 5.15
C GLY A 167 18.41 32.10 5.71
N ARG A 168 17.85 32.95 4.84
CA ARG A 168 16.91 34.03 5.18
C ARG A 168 15.52 33.71 4.65
N VAL A 169 14.80 32.81 5.33
CA VAL A 169 13.41 32.53 5.01
C VAL A 169 12.49 33.47 5.81
N LYS A 170 11.51 34.08 5.15
CA LYS A 170 10.59 35.06 5.74
C LYS A 170 9.15 34.78 5.32
N ASP A 171 8.19 35.10 6.19
CA ASP A 171 6.76 34.99 5.87
C ASP A 171 6.33 33.58 5.48
N LEU A 172 6.50 32.64 6.40
CA LEU A 172 6.09 31.26 6.17
C LEU A 172 4.85 30.93 7.00
N THR A 173 3.83 30.37 6.37
CA THR A 173 2.74 29.66 7.04
C THR A 173 2.85 28.18 6.71
N CYS A 174 2.83 27.32 7.73
CA CYS A 174 2.54 25.90 7.59
C CYS A 174 1.25 25.58 8.34
N GLN A 175 0.30 24.97 7.64
CA GLN A 175 -1.01 24.67 8.18
C GLN A 175 -1.53 23.31 7.75
N TRP A 176 -2.35 22.70 8.61
CA TRP A 176 -3.03 21.43 8.34
C TRP A 176 -2.09 20.35 7.77
N THR A 177 -0.85 20.29 8.23
CA THR A 177 0.20 19.43 7.66
C THR A 177 0.63 18.37 8.68
N ILE A 178 0.91 17.16 8.21
CA ILE A 178 1.51 16.08 9.02
C ILE A 178 3.04 16.14 8.85
N ILE A 179 3.77 16.20 9.97
CA ILE A 179 5.23 16.13 10.03
C ILE A 179 5.62 15.01 11.00
N ALA A 180 5.97 13.84 10.48
CA ALA A 180 6.08 12.65 11.32
C ALA A 180 7.21 11.68 10.93
N GLU A 181 7.59 10.83 11.87
CA GLU A 181 8.50 9.69 11.66
C GLU A 181 9.81 10.04 10.92
N GLY A 182 10.58 11.04 11.36
CA GLY A 182 11.96 11.18 10.86
C GLY A 182 12.75 9.87 10.99
N GLN A 183 13.68 9.55 10.08
CA GLN A 183 14.29 8.21 9.99
C GLN A 183 15.34 7.93 11.09
N ARG A 184 14.89 7.39 12.24
CA ARG A 184 15.70 7.22 13.46
C ARG A 184 16.96 6.38 13.33
N TYR A 185 16.90 5.26 12.62
CA TYR A 185 18.08 4.44 12.34
C TYR A 185 18.37 4.51 10.83
N GLY A 186 19.50 5.09 10.46
CA GLY A 186 19.88 5.29 9.08
C GLY A 186 21.33 5.74 9.02
N ASP A 187 21.82 6.01 7.80
CA ASP A 187 23.23 6.36 7.56
C ASP A 187 23.59 7.81 7.93
N HIS A 188 22.86 8.43 8.86
CA HIS A 188 23.15 9.81 9.27
C HIS A 188 24.46 9.85 10.08
N GLN A 189 25.37 10.75 9.72
CA GLN A 189 26.73 10.80 10.30
C GLN A 189 26.74 11.12 11.80
N LYS A 190 25.68 11.74 12.32
CA LYS A 190 25.50 12.06 13.76
C LYS A 190 24.89 10.91 14.57
N GLY A 191 24.66 9.73 13.98
CA GLY A 191 24.06 8.58 14.65
C GLY A 191 22.52 8.57 14.57
N LYS A 192 21.84 8.17 15.65
CA LYS A 192 20.36 8.12 15.70
C LYS A 192 19.77 9.49 15.40
N HIS A 193 18.91 9.58 14.38
CA HIS A 193 18.51 10.87 13.82
C HIS A 193 17.05 10.85 13.39
N SER A 194 16.16 11.67 13.94
CA SER A 194 14.73 11.66 13.58
C SER A 194 14.15 13.03 13.91
N MET A 195 14.32 13.96 12.98
CA MET A 195 14.07 15.38 13.23
C MET A 195 12.82 15.84 12.49
N GLY A 196 11.90 16.50 13.21
CA GLY A 196 10.68 17.05 12.62
C GLY A 196 10.96 18.28 11.76
N TRP A 197 11.36 19.38 12.39
CA TRP A 197 11.60 20.66 11.72
C TRP A 197 12.79 21.39 12.34
N LEU A 198 13.82 21.69 11.52
CA LEU A 198 14.88 22.63 11.87
C LEU A 198 14.66 24.02 11.24
N CYS A 199 14.72 25.05 12.07
CA CYS A 199 14.73 26.44 11.62
C CYS A 199 16.01 27.14 12.07
N GLY A 200 16.74 27.65 11.08
CA GLY A 200 18.01 28.35 11.25
C GLY A 200 17.91 29.78 11.74
N ARG A 201 19.00 30.26 12.32
CA ARG A 201 19.16 31.56 13.03
C ARG A 201 18.78 32.82 12.25
N ARG A 202 18.75 32.75 10.92
CA ARG A 202 18.57 33.91 10.03
C ARG A 202 17.16 33.98 9.43
N ASN A 203 16.27 33.06 9.82
CA ASN A 203 14.85 33.12 9.47
C ASN A 203 14.13 34.19 10.31
N ASP A 204 13.05 34.75 9.76
CA ASP A 204 12.37 35.93 10.31
C ASP A 204 11.05 35.59 11.01
N ARG A 205 9.96 35.36 10.27
CA ARG A 205 8.60 35.29 10.85
C ARG A 205 7.75 34.16 10.29
N PHE A 206 7.43 33.15 11.11
CA PHE A 206 6.64 31.97 10.70
C PHE A 206 5.39 31.76 11.56
N THR A 207 4.31 31.31 10.93
CA THR A 207 3.13 30.75 11.59
C THR A 207 3.09 29.24 11.32
N ILE A 208 2.93 28.43 12.36
CA ILE A 208 2.72 26.99 12.26
C ILE A 208 1.42 26.70 13.01
N HIS A 209 0.34 26.33 12.32
CA HIS A 209 -0.94 26.10 12.98
C HIS A 209 -1.70 24.89 12.50
N HIS A 210 -2.40 24.23 13.43
CA HIS A 210 -3.19 23.04 13.15
C HIS A 210 -2.40 21.91 12.46
N CYS A 211 -1.09 21.84 12.71
CA CYS A 211 -0.23 20.77 12.21
C CYS A 211 -0.13 19.62 13.23
N LEU A 212 0.12 18.43 12.71
CA LEU A 212 0.42 17.24 13.50
C LEU A 212 1.91 16.93 13.43
N PHE A 213 2.62 17.11 14.53
CA PHE A 213 3.97 16.59 14.72
C PHE A 213 3.88 15.29 15.51
N ALA A 214 4.32 14.17 14.96
CA ALA A 214 4.19 12.89 15.63
C ALA A 214 5.43 12.01 15.42
N HIS A 215 5.87 11.33 16.49
CA HIS A 215 6.91 10.30 16.39
C HIS A 215 8.25 10.80 15.83
N ASN A 216 8.56 12.09 15.96
CA ASN A 216 9.90 12.61 15.68
C ASN A 216 10.72 12.56 16.97
N ALA A 217 11.95 12.06 16.93
CA ALA A 217 12.78 11.99 18.14
C ALA A 217 13.05 13.37 18.75
N ASP A 218 13.20 14.39 17.90
CA ASP A 218 13.48 15.74 18.32
C ASP A 218 12.95 16.76 17.31
N ARG A 219 13.02 18.05 17.67
CA ARG A 219 12.72 19.21 16.82
C ARG A 219 11.29 19.17 16.30
N SER A 220 10.31 19.22 17.20
CA SER A 220 8.89 19.25 16.85
C SER A 220 8.17 20.53 17.28
N PRO A 221 8.59 21.73 16.82
CA PRO A 221 9.76 22.10 16.01
C PRO A 221 10.98 22.59 16.84
N LEU A 222 12.15 22.77 16.20
CA LEU A 222 13.26 23.58 16.71
C LEU A 222 13.33 24.90 15.93
N LEU A 223 13.25 26.01 16.65
CA LEU A 223 13.14 27.37 16.12
C LEU A 223 14.27 28.24 16.66
N SER A 224 14.94 28.98 15.77
CA SER A 224 16.13 29.75 16.11
C SER A 224 16.03 31.18 15.56
N GLY A 225 16.32 32.18 16.39
CA GLY A 225 16.36 33.59 15.99
C GLY A 225 15.00 34.30 15.96
N GLY A 226 14.21 34.08 14.91
CA GLY A 226 13.04 34.89 14.54
C GLY A 226 11.83 34.91 15.50
N THR A 227 10.69 35.39 14.98
CA THR A 227 9.39 35.41 15.65
C THR A 227 8.49 34.31 15.10
N PHE A 228 7.94 33.49 15.99
CA PHE A 228 7.18 32.29 15.63
C PHE A 228 5.80 32.29 16.29
N ASP A 229 4.79 31.86 15.55
CA ASP A 229 3.42 31.73 16.04
C ASP A 229 2.94 30.28 15.90
N LEU A 230 2.93 29.54 17.02
CA LEU A 230 2.55 28.13 17.09
C LEU A 230 1.15 28.05 17.70
N VAL A 231 0.16 27.79 16.86
CA VAL A 231 -1.26 27.83 17.28
C VAL A 231 -1.94 26.49 17.01
N ASN A 232 -2.55 25.89 18.02
CA ASN A 232 -3.38 24.69 17.87
C ASN A 232 -2.71 23.48 17.20
N ASN A 233 -1.39 23.34 17.35
CA ASN A 233 -0.69 22.15 16.87
C ASN A 233 -0.87 20.98 17.84
N VAL A 234 -0.87 19.77 17.29
CA VAL A 234 -0.75 18.53 18.07
C VAL A 234 0.69 18.05 17.93
N ILE A 235 1.39 17.90 19.05
CA ILE A 235 2.78 17.45 19.11
C ILE A 235 2.84 16.22 20.01
N TYR A 236 3.24 15.08 19.46
CA TYR A 236 3.12 13.79 20.11
C TYR A 236 4.37 12.92 19.97
N ASN A 237 4.75 12.26 21.07
CA ASN A 237 5.76 11.21 21.14
C ASN A 237 7.17 11.61 20.61
N TRP A 238 7.91 12.38 21.40
CA TRP A 238 9.34 12.65 21.20
C TRP A 238 10.22 11.64 21.95
N ALA A 239 11.54 11.62 21.69
CA ALA A 239 12.45 10.70 22.37
C ALA A 239 12.80 11.14 23.80
N GLY A 240 12.94 10.16 24.70
CA GLY A 240 13.42 10.36 26.06
C GLY A 240 14.79 11.00 26.09
N GLY A 241 14.91 12.13 26.81
CA GLY A 241 16.10 12.98 26.83
C GLY A 241 16.04 14.19 25.89
N SER A 242 14.92 14.38 25.18
CA SER A 242 14.63 15.59 24.40
C SER A 242 13.42 16.37 24.93
N ASN A 243 13.07 17.45 24.24
CA ASN A 243 11.87 18.27 24.45
C ASN A 243 11.09 18.32 23.13
N ALA A 244 9.78 18.57 23.22
CA ALA A 244 8.92 18.63 22.05
C ALA A 244 9.24 19.86 21.17
N VAL A 245 9.16 21.05 21.78
CA VAL A 245 9.44 22.34 21.14
C VAL A 245 10.75 22.91 21.67
N LYS A 246 11.60 23.46 20.80
CA LYS A 246 12.87 24.07 21.19
C LYS A 246 13.02 25.47 20.60
N LEU A 247 13.32 26.45 21.44
CA LEU A 247 13.57 27.84 21.05
C LEU A 247 15.02 28.21 21.36
N LEU A 248 15.79 28.60 20.34
CA LEU A 248 17.22 28.88 20.44
C LEU A 248 17.56 30.28 19.92
N ASP A 249 18.77 30.75 20.26
CA ASP A 249 19.43 31.92 19.67
C ASP A 249 18.55 33.18 19.53
N GLY A 250 17.77 33.50 20.57
CA GLY A 250 16.93 34.70 20.61
C GLY A 250 15.51 34.52 20.08
N ALA A 251 15.13 33.30 19.69
CA ALA A 251 13.79 32.99 19.20
C ALA A 251 12.70 33.48 20.16
N GLN A 252 11.71 34.15 19.58
CA GLN A 252 10.48 34.60 20.25
C GLN A 252 9.33 33.76 19.72
N ALA A 253 8.57 33.08 20.59
CA ALA A 253 7.44 32.29 20.12
C ALA A 253 6.17 32.48 20.93
N ASN A 254 5.04 32.56 20.24
CA ASN A 254 3.73 32.27 20.83
C ASN A 254 3.49 30.76 20.72
N VAL A 255 3.12 30.12 21.82
CA VAL A 255 2.67 28.71 21.85
C VAL A 255 1.28 28.70 22.47
N VAL A 256 0.26 28.65 21.63
CA VAL A 256 -1.13 28.90 22.03
C VAL A 256 -2.03 27.73 21.65
N GLY A 257 -2.81 27.22 22.59
CA GLY A 257 -3.83 26.20 22.32
C GLY A 257 -3.27 24.88 21.78
N CYS A 258 -1.98 24.60 21.94
CA CYS A 258 -1.34 23.39 21.44
C CYS A 258 -1.57 22.20 22.38
N SER A 259 -1.70 21.00 21.81
CA SER A 259 -1.69 19.74 22.56
C SER A 259 -0.30 19.11 22.45
N ILE A 260 0.53 19.23 23.50
CA ILE A 260 1.91 18.75 23.56
C ILE A 260 2.01 17.56 24.50
N LEU A 261 1.96 16.36 23.94
CA LEU A 261 1.54 15.16 24.63
C LEU A 261 2.63 14.08 24.60
N PRO A 262 3.04 13.51 25.74
CA PRO A 262 4.05 12.46 25.75
C PRO A 262 3.46 11.18 25.16
N GLY A 263 4.30 10.44 24.44
CA GLY A 263 4.02 9.06 24.01
C GLY A 263 4.91 8.05 24.72
N PRO A 264 4.85 6.77 24.31
CA PRO A 264 5.56 5.66 24.97
C PRO A 264 7.06 5.86 25.14
N GLU A 265 7.69 6.66 24.28
CA GLU A 265 9.14 6.89 24.31
C GLU A 265 9.52 8.28 24.79
N SER A 266 8.56 9.11 25.18
CA SER A 266 8.81 10.45 25.70
C SER A 266 9.33 10.44 27.13
N GLY A 267 10.14 11.44 27.46
CA GLY A 267 10.66 11.65 28.81
C GLY A 267 11.27 13.04 28.97
N GLY A 268 11.84 13.32 30.16
CA GLY A 268 12.49 14.59 30.49
C GLY A 268 11.62 15.55 31.30
N GLY A 269 12.16 16.75 31.56
CA GLY A 269 11.47 17.87 32.20
C GLY A 269 10.48 18.59 31.27
N GLY A 270 10.42 19.92 31.32
CA GLY A 270 9.47 20.73 30.54
C GLY A 270 9.40 20.39 29.06
N VAL A 271 8.21 20.48 28.45
CA VAL A 271 8.00 20.09 27.05
C VAL A 271 8.40 21.18 26.04
N ILE A 272 8.51 22.43 26.48
CA ILE A 272 9.02 23.57 25.71
C ILE A 272 10.39 23.96 26.28
N TYR A 273 11.44 23.86 25.48
CA TYR A 273 12.81 24.22 25.86
C TYR A 273 13.20 25.60 25.35
N LEU A 274 13.84 26.39 26.22
CA LEU A 274 14.41 27.70 25.91
C LEU A 274 15.94 27.67 26.11
N SER A 275 16.66 28.15 25.10
CA SER A 275 18.08 28.49 25.27
C SER A 275 18.24 29.68 26.22
N ARG A 276 19.22 29.58 27.12
CA ARG A 276 19.66 30.69 27.98
C ARG A 276 20.84 31.48 27.41
N LYS A 277 21.39 31.04 26.28
CA LYS A 277 22.48 31.75 25.60
C LYS A 277 21.96 33.06 25.04
N GLU A 278 22.66 34.17 25.30
CA GLU A 278 22.26 35.48 24.79
C GLU A 278 22.43 35.61 23.26
N PRO A 279 21.47 36.24 22.55
CA PRO A 279 20.17 36.69 23.08
C PRO A 279 19.30 35.50 23.52
N ALA A 280 18.78 35.54 24.75
CA ALA A 280 18.00 34.43 25.31
C ALA A 280 16.67 34.25 24.57
N ALA A 281 16.24 32.99 24.42
CA ALA A 281 14.93 32.69 23.82
C ALA A 281 13.79 33.01 24.80
N ARG A 282 12.65 33.46 24.27
CA ARG A 282 11.48 33.90 25.06
C ARG A 282 10.20 33.29 24.48
N VAL A 283 9.23 33.00 25.36
CA VAL A 283 7.97 32.35 24.95
C VAL A 283 6.76 33.01 25.62
N PHE A 284 5.70 33.24 24.85
CA PHE A 284 4.35 33.42 25.38
C PHE A 284 3.63 32.08 25.27
N ALA A 285 3.15 31.52 26.38
CA ALA A 285 2.47 30.24 26.38
C ALA A 285 1.08 30.36 27.04
N SER A 286 0.03 29.90 26.36
CA SER A 286 -1.35 30.01 26.87
C SER A 286 -2.26 28.92 26.31
N GLY A 287 -3.17 28.39 27.13
CA GLY A 287 -4.21 27.46 26.66
C GLY A 287 -3.70 26.09 26.20
N ASN A 288 -2.45 25.73 26.50
CA ASN A 288 -1.83 24.49 26.02
C ASN A 288 -2.17 23.30 26.90
N VAL A 289 -2.46 22.15 26.29
CA VAL A 289 -2.58 20.87 26.99
C VAL A 289 -1.25 20.14 26.95
N THR A 290 -0.66 19.88 28.10
CA THR A 290 0.63 19.22 28.28
C THR A 290 0.55 18.20 29.42
N PRO A 291 1.56 17.33 29.64
CA PRO A 291 1.57 16.46 30.81
C PRO A 291 1.64 17.23 32.15
N PHE A 292 2.04 18.51 32.12
CA PHE A 292 2.12 19.39 33.30
C PHE A 292 0.92 20.34 33.44
N ALA A 293 0.22 20.65 32.35
CA ALA A 293 -0.98 21.49 32.29
C ALA A 293 -2.08 20.77 31.49
N LYS A 294 -2.93 19.99 32.17
CA LYS A 294 -3.81 19.00 31.50
C LYS A 294 -5.07 19.61 30.89
N THR A 295 -5.54 20.74 31.40
CA THR A 295 -6.79 21.39 30.97
C THR A 295 -6.55 22.62 30.12
N GLY A 296 -5.34 23.18 30.16
CA GLY A 296 -4.95 24.41 29.45
C GLY A 296 -5.23 25.69 30.25
N ASN A 297 -5.83 25.57 31.43
CA ASN A 297 -6.10 26.69 32.35
C ASN A 297 -5.09 26.77 33.49
N GLU A 298 -4.12 25.85 33.56
CA GLU A 298 -3.05 25.84 34.55
C GLU A 298 -1.91 26.82 34.18
N ASP A 299 -1.00 27.09 35.13
CA ASP A 299 0.17 27.94 34.88
C ASP A 299 1.02 27.37 33.75
N ALA A 300 1.11 28.09 32.64
CA ALA A 300 1.86 27.71 31.46
C ALA A 300 3.36 27.52 31.74
N ARG A 301 3.90 28.17 32.79
CA ARG A 301 5.31 28.01 33.21
C ARG A 301 5.65 26.56 33.53
N SER A 302 4.69 25.78 34.04
CA SER A 302 4.85 24.36 34.36
C SER A 302 5.29 23.49 33.19
N SER A 303 5.12 23.98 31.95
CA SER A 303 5.45 23.26 30.72
C SER A 303 6.77 23.71 30.07
N VAL A 304 7.43 24.73 30.63
CA VAL A 304 8.58 25.40 30.01
C VAL A 304 9.84 25.17 30.83
N GLN A 305 10.93 24.82 30.15
CA GLN A 305 12.27 24.62 30.71
C GLN A 305 13.26 25.59 30.05
N ALA A 306 14.18 26.17 30.83
CA ALA A 306 15.24 27.05 30.32
C ALA A 306 16.63 26.49 30.70
N GLY A 307 17.37 26.00 29.71
CA GLY A 307 18.62 25.27 29.98
C GLY A 307 18.36 24.08 30.92
N THR A 308 19.01 24.07 32.09
CA THR A 308 18.80 23.06 33.15
C THR A 308 17.72 23.44 34.17
N VAL A 309 17.11 24.62 34.05
CA VAL A 309 16.14 25.17 35.03
C VAL A 309 14.72 24.82 34.59
N PHE A 310 13.95 24.17 35.47
CA PHE A 310 12.56 23.79 35.24
C PHE A 310 11.74 23.96 36.54
N PRO A 311 10.62 24.72 36.54
CA PRO A 311 10.11 25.59 35.46
C PRO A 311 11.08 26.71 35.06
N ALA A 312 10.94 27.23 33.83
CA ALA A 312 11.74 28.34 33.33
C ALA A 312 11.51 29.65 34.13
N PRO A 313 12.51 30.56 34.19
CA PRO A 313 12.38 31.83 34.90
C PRO A 313 11.35 32.74 34.23
N ALA A 314 10.67 33.56 35.03
CA ALA A 314 9.67 34.52 34.55
C ALA A 314 10.24 35.51 33.50
N SER A 315 11.55 35.78 33.51
CA SER A 315 12.20 36.66 32.53
C SER A 315 12.23 36.10 31.10
N GLN A 316 11.95 34.81 30.90
CA GLN A 316 11.88 34.17 29.58
C GLN A 316 10.46 33.76 29.19
N ILE A 317 9.46 34.07 30.03
CA ILE A 317 8.06 33.76 29.79
C ILE A 317 7.28 35.07 29.77
N GLU A 318 6.76 35.42 28.60
CA GLU A 318 6.02 36.66 28.40
C GLU A 318 4.59 36.59 28.91
N GLU A 319 4.10 37.73 29.39
CA GLU A 319 2.70 37.90 29.78
C GLU A 319 1.79 38.24 28.59
N LYS A 320 2.36 38.73 27.49
CA LYS A 320 1.63 39.12 26.28
C LYS A 320 2.20 38.40 25.05
N PRO A 321 1.34 38.03 24.07
CA PRO A 321 1.82 37.44 22.83
C PRO A 321 2.72 38.41 22.06
N PHE A 322 3.71 37.86 21.38
CA PHE A 322 4.49 38.57 20.38
C PHE A 322 3.59 38.94 19.18
N PRO A 323 3.84 40.06 18.48
CA PRO A 323 3.05 40.45 17.33
C PRO A 323 3.06 39.39 16.22
N ALA A 324 1.87 38.87 15.90
CA ALA A 324 1.65 37.91 14.81
C ALA A 324 0.29 38.18 14.13
N PRO A 325 0.11 37.81 12.85
CA PRO A 325 -1.19 37.84 12.20
C PRO A 325 -2.17 36.92 12.93
N THR A 326 -3.45 37.28 12.89
CA THR A 326 -4.50 36.48 13.53
C THR A 326 -4.61 35.09 12.87
N VAL A 327 -4.66 34.07 13.72
CA VAL A 327 -5.03 32.69 13.36
C VAL A 327 -6.33 32.36 14.09
N THR A 328 -7.26 31.69 13.43
CA THR A 328 -8.51 31.25 14.05
C THR A 328 -8.21 30.12 15.03
N ALA A 329 -8.11 30.46 16.32
CA ALA A 329 -7.75 29.51 17.37
C ALA A 329 -8.96 28.87 18.06
N GLN A 330 -8.83 27.62 18.52
CA GLN A 330 -9.80 26.92 19.36
C GLN A 330 -9.16 26.50 20.69
N PRO A 331 -9.95 26.12 21.71
CA PRO A 331 -9.42 25.41 22.88
C PRO A 331 -8.64 24.16 22.45
N ALA A 332 -7.53 23.85 23.14
CA ALA A 332 -6.59 22.80 22.73
C ALA A 332 -7.23 21.43 22.48
N ASN A 333 -8.21 21.02 23.30
CA ASN A 333 -8.92 19.75 23.11
C ASN A 333 -9.78 19.71 21.83
N ASN A 334 -10.38 20.85 21.45
CA ASN A 334 -11.16 20.95 20.21
C ASN A 334 -10.22 20.98 19.00
N ALA A 335 -9.14 21.75 19.11
CA ALA A 335 -8.08 21.77 18.12
C ALA A 335 -7.46 20.37 17.91
N PHE A 336 -7.25 19.59 18.97
CA PHE A 336 -6.76 18.22 18.89
C PHE A 336 -7.61 17.36 17.93
N GLU A 337 -8.94 17.38 18.10
CA GLU A 337 -9.84 16.63 17.21
C GLU A 337 -9.85 17.18 15.78
N LEU A 338 -9.78 18.50 15.60
CA LEU A 338 -9.69 19.11 14.28
C LEU A 338 -8.40 18.71 13.56
N VAL A 339 -7.25 18.77 14.22
CA VAL A 339 -5.96 18.37 13.65
C VAL A 339 -5.96 16.89 13.29
N LEU A 340 -6.40 16.02 14.21
CA LEU A 340 -6.52 14.59 13.91
C LEU A 340 -7.49 14.29 12.78
N LYS A 341 -8.49 15.15 12.52
CA LYS A 341 -9.42 14.98 11.41
C LYS A 341 -8.91 15.52 10.08
N HIS A 342 -8.20 16.65 10.09
CA HIS A 342 -7.95 17.44 8.87
C HIS A 342 -6.47 17.57 8.47
N ALA A 343 -5.51 17.41 9.38
CA ALA A 343 -4.10 17.57 9.01
C ALA A 343 -3.64 16.48 8.02
N GLY A 344 -2.78 16.85 7.07
CA GLY A 344 -2.26 15.99 6.02
C GLY A 344 -2.96 16.21 4.67
N PRO A 345 -2.62 15.41 3.66
CA PRO A 345 -3.35 15.36 2.41
C PRO A 345 -4.86 15.17 2.60
N LEU A 346 -5.66 15.80 1.74
CA LEU A 346 -7.13 15.78 1.76
C LEU A 346 -7.71 14.35 1.79
N ARG A 347 -7.04 13.43 1.10
CA ARG A 347 -7.19 11.98 1.27
C ARG A 347 -5.92 11.45 1.90
N ARG A 348 -5.98 10.84 3.08
CA ARG A 348 -4.82 10.23 3.76
C ARG A 348 -4.51 8.83 3.22
N ASP A 349 -3.24 8.45 3.28
CA ASP A 349 -2.73 7.10 3.00
C ASP A 349 -2.73 6.26 4.28
N ALA A 350 -2.24 5.02 4.17
CA ALA A 350 -2.19 4.10 5.29
C ALA A 350 -1.25 4.58 6.42
N ASP A 351 -0.13 5.22 6.09
CA ASP A 351 0.83 5.72 7.07
C ASP A 351 0.27 6.93 7.83
N GLU A 352 -0.30 7.89 7.10
CA GLU A 352 -0.95 9.07 7.68
C GLU A 352 -2.13 8.68 8.58
N THR A 353 -2.93 7.70 8.15
CA THR A 353 -4.05 7.16 8.94
C THR A 353 -3.55 6.45 10.20
N ARG A 354 -2.50 5.62 10.07
CA ARG A 354 -1.87 4.96 11.22
C ARG A 354 -1.34 5.96 12.23
N ILE A 355 -0.61 6.99 11.78
CA ILE A 355 -0.06 8.02 12.67
C ILE A 355 -1.16 8.74 13.45
N VAL A 356 -2.25 9.12 12.79
CA VAL A 356 -3.40 9.73 13.45
C VAL A 356 -4.02 8.79 14.49
N GLN A 357 -4.11 7.49 14.18
CA GLN A 357 -4.62 6.49 15.11
C GLN A 357 -3.68 6.28 16.31
N GLU A 358 -2.37 6.17 16.09
CA GLU A 358 -1.37 6.03 17.14
C GLU A 358 -1.42 7.24 18.10
N VAL A 359 -1.57 8.46 17.57
CA VAL A 359 -1.74 9.68 18.38
C VAL A 359 -3.05 9.64 19.19
N ARG A 360 -4.15 9.18 18.58
CA ARG A 360 -5.45 9.05 19.27
C ARG A 360 -5.40 8.04 20.41
N GLU A 361 -4.76 6.89 20.17
CA GLU A 361 -4.63 5.79 21.13
C GLU A 361 -3.51 6.00 22.15
N ARG A 362 -2.72 7.07 22.01
CA ARG A 362 -1.50 7.31 22.80
C ARG A 362 -0.51 6.15 22.72
N SER A 363 -0.36 5.58 21.53
CA SER A 363 0.52 4.45 21.23
C SER A 363 1.64 4.83 20.23
N GLY A 364 2.28 3.85 19.59
CA GLY A 364 3.33 4.07 18.60
C GLY A 364 4.73 4.27 19.20
N HIS A 365 5.68 4.61 18.33
CA HIS A 365 7.12 4.56 18.63
C HIS A 365 7.84 5.72 17.92
N VAL A 366 9.02 6.10 18.38
CA VAL A 366 9.74 7.23 17.79
C VAL A 366 10.51 6.80 16.55
N GLY A 367 10.36 7.61 15.50
CA GLY A 367 11.01 7.49 14.21
C GLY A 367 10.34 6.50 13.28
N ARG A 368 10.84 6.42 12.05
CA ARG A 368 10.43 5.36 11.12
C ARG A 368 10.86 3.98 11.64
N ARG A 369 9.98 2.98 11.55
CA ARG A 369 10.33 1.55 11.72
C ARG A 369 11.34 1.16 10.64
N ASN A 370 12.54 0.76 11.04
CA ASN A 370 13.52 0.16 10.11
C ASN A 370 13.35 -1.35 9.97
N GLU A 371 12.40 -1.92 10.69
CA GLU A 371 11.87 -3.24 10.43
C GLU A 371 10.68 -3.03 9.48
N GLU A 372 10.85 -3.50 8.23
CA GLU A 372 9.81 -3.67 7.21
C GLU A 372 9.02 -2.41 6.79
N VAL A 373 9.58 -1.65 5.85
CA VAL A 373 8.74 -1.12 4.76
C VAL A 373 9.44 -1.49 3.46
N ASN A 374 9.21 -2.73 3.05
CA ASN A 374 9.48 -3.16 1.69
C ASN A 374 8.57 -2.32 0.76
N VAL A 375 8.96 -2.09 -0.49
CA VAL A 375 8.04 -1.50 -1.49
C VAL A 375 6.72 -2.30 -1.53
N ALA A 376 6.79 -3.59 -1.19
CA ALA A 376 5.66 -4.45 -0.90
C ALA A 376 4.63 -3.84 0.09
N ASP A 377 5.01 -3.22 1.21
CA ASP A 377 4.05 -2.74 2.23
C ASP A 377 3.21 -1.55 1.76
N ARG A 378 3.77 -0.67 0.90
CA ARG A 378 3.00 0.39 0.22
C ARG A 378 2.07 -0.15 -0.88
N LEU A 379 2.23 -1.40 -1.28
CA LEU A 379 1.33 -2.08 -2.21
C LEU A 379 0.36 -3.03 -1.49
N HIS A 380 0.69 -3.53 -0.30
CA HIS A 380 -0.26 -4.18 0.61
C HIS A 380 -1.37 -3.21 1.04
N SER A 381 -1.12 -1.89 1.05
CA SER A 381 -2.13 -0.86 1.30
C SER A 381 -3.08 -0.59 0.12
N ARG A 382 -2.81 -1.11 -1.09
CA ARG A 382 -3.76 -1.06 -2.20
C ARG A 382 -4.85 -2.12 -2.05
N LEU A 383 -4.51 -3.26 -1.45
CA LEU A 383 -5.44 -4.37 -1.31
C LEU A 383 -6.55 -3.98 -0.32
N PRO A 384 -7.83 -4.14 -0.71
CA PRO A 384 -8.99 -3.67 0.05
C PRO A 384 -9.28 -4.66 1.19
N LYS A 385 -8.40 -4.68 2.21
CA LYS A 385 -8.41 -5.71 3.27
C LYS A 385 -9.76 -5.81 3.96
N HIS A 386 -10.39 -4.68 4.27
CA HIS A 386 -11.69 -4.65 4.92
C HIS A 386 -12.79 -5.25 4.03
N GLU A 387 -12.84 -4.90 2.73
CA GLU A 387 -13.80 -5.49 1.80
C GLU A 387 -13.54 -6.97 1.53
N LEU A 388 -12.27 -7.39 1.46
CA LEU A 388 -11.88 -8.80 1.30
C LEU A 388 -12.29 -9.62 2.54
N ASP A 389 -12.01 -9.13 3.75
CA ASP A 389 -12.43 -9.77 5.00
C ASP A 389 -13.96 -9.84 5.09
N ALA A 390 -14.65 -8.74 4.78
CA ALA A 390 -16.11 -8.68 4.79
C ALA A 390 -16.73 -9.64 3.77
N THR A 391 -16.09 -9.80 2.60
CA THR A 391 -16.53 -10.74 1.56
C THR A 391 -16.34 -12.18 2.00
N ALA A 392 -15.16 -12.52 2.54
CA ALA A 392 -14.89 -13.86 3.06
C ALA A 392 -15.88 -14.28 4.15
N LYS A 393 -16.22 -13.35 5.07
CA LYS A 393 -17.19 -13.59 6.17
C LYS A 393 -18.63 -13.82 5.72
N LYS A 394 -19.01 -13.48 4.49
CA LYS A 394 -20.36 -13.75 3.95
C LYS A 394 -20.60 -15.23 3.67
N PHE A 395 -19.54 -16.02 3.52
CA PHE A 395 -19.67 -17.42 3.14
C PHE A 395 -19.91 -18.31 4.36
N ALA A 396 -20.95 -19.13 4.29
CA ALA A 396 -21.29 -20.11 5.31
C ALA A 396 -20.39 -21.36 5.19
N GLY A 397 -19.13 -21.23 5.61
CA GLY A 397 -18.14 -22.28 5.51
C GLY A 397 -16.73 -21.77 5.79
N ARG A 398 -15.71 -22.53 5.38
CA ARG A 398 -14.31 -22.10 5.45
C ARG A 398 -13.90 -21.48 4.11
N VAL A 399 -13.26 -20.31 4.17
CA VAL A 399 -12.61 -19.67 3.02
C VAL A 399 -11.12 -19.60 3.29
N GLY A 400 -10.32 -19.89 2.27
CA GLY A 400 -8.88 -19.66 2.22
C GLY A 400 -8.54 -18.88 0.96
N PHE A 401 -7.84 -17.77 1.09
CA PHE A 401 -7.51 -16.89 -0.03
C PHE A 401 -6.10 -16.34 0.16
N PHE A 402 -5.31 -16.32 -0.91
CA PHE A 402 -4.04 -15.62 -0.95
C PHE A 402 -3.80 -15.04 -2.33
N VAL A 403 -3.39 -13.78 -2.38
CA VAL A 403 -3.04 -13.05 -3.61
C VAL A 403 -1.68 -12.42 -3.46
N ARG A 404 -0.87 -12.44 -4.51
CA ARG A 404 0.42 -11.75 -4.57
C ARG A 404 0.66 -11.10 -5.93
N ASP A 405 1.02 -9.83 -5.93
CA ASP A 405 1.64 -9.16 -7.08
C ASP A 405 3.10 -9.63 -7.19
N LEU A 406 3.41 -10.36 -8.26
CA LEU A 406 4.72 -10.98 -8.46
C LEU A 406 5.81 -9.97 -8.83
N ALA A 407 5.44 -8.78 -9.30
CA ALA A 407 6.39 -7.71 -9.62
C ALA A 407 6.79 -6.94 -8.36
N SER A 408 5.82 -6.57 -7.53
CA SER A 408 6.06 -5.75 -6.35
C SER A 408 6.24 -6.50 -5.04
N GLY A 409 5.81 -7.76 -4.98
CA GLY A 409 5.79 -8.56 -3.76
C GLY A 409 4.61 -8.27 -2.84
N ALA A 410 3.68 -7.40 -3.24
CA ALA A 410 2.50 -7.07 -2.45
C ALA A 410 1.58 -8.28 -2.26
N ASP A 411 1.08 -8.55 -1.06
CA ASP A 411 0.18 -9.66 -0.83
C ASP A 411 -0.93 -9.40 0.19
N TYR A 412 -1.91 -10.30 0.18
CA TYR A 412 -2.98 -10.39 1.17
C TYR A 412 -3.36 -11.86 1.34
N GLY A 413 -3.70 -12.23 2.58
CA GLY A 413 -4.15 -13.58 2.91
C GLY A 413 -5.33 -13.60 3.88
N TRP A 414 -6.31 -14.45 3.59
CA TRP A 414 -7.38 -14.87 4.50
C TRP A 414 -7.24 -16.37 4.73
N ASN A 415 -7.03 -16.79 5.98
CA ASN A 415 -6.64 -18.16 6.34
C ASN A 415 -5.55 -18.75 5.39
N PRO A 416 -4.46 -18.00 5.14
CA PRO A 416 -3.56 -18.29 4.02
C PRO A 416 -2.72 -19.55 4.21
N ASP A 417 -2.55 -19.99 5.46
CA ASP A 417 -1.73 -21.14 5.84
C ASP A 417 -2.58 -22.34 6.28
N GLU A 418 -3.91 -22.21 6.28
CA GLU A 418 -4.83 -23.32 6.54
C GLU A 418 -4.89 -24.29 5.34
N ARG A 419 -5.07 -25.57 5.64
CA ARG A 419 -5.21 -26.61 4.63
C ARG A 419 -6.67 -26.76 4.20
N PHE A 420 -6.86 -26.81 2.89
CA PHE A 420 -8.15 -27.04 2.24
C PHE A 420 -8.08 -28.27 1.35
N PRO A 421 -9.16 -29.06 1.26
CA PRO A 421 -9.30 -30.05 0.21
C PRO A 421 -9.34 -29.31 -1.15
N PRO A 422 -8.39 -29.55 -2.07
CA PRO A 422 -8.14 -28.68 -3.21
C PRO A 422 -8.95 -29.05 -4.45
N ALA A 423 -9.69 -30.17 -4.39
CA ALA A 423 -10.22 -30.83 -5.57
C ALA A 423 -9.14 -30.90 -6.68
N SER A 424 -9.47 -30.46 -7.91
CA SER A 424 -8.54 -30.54 -9.04
C SER A 424 -7.40 -29.51 -9.04
N VAL A 425 -7.32 -28.59 -8.08
CA VAL A 425 -6.14 -27.71 -7.93
C VAL A 425 -4.87 -28.53 -7.60
N ILE A 426 -5.03 -29.72 -7.01
CA ILE A 426 -3.93 -30.63 -6.69
C ILE A 426 -3.14 -31.12 -7.92
N LYS A 427 -3.68 -30.94 -9.12
CA LYS A 427 -3.04 -31.32 -10.39
C LYS A 427 -1.83 -30.43 -10.71
N LEU A 428 -1.74 -29.24 -10.11
CA LEU A 428 -0.61 -28.32 -10.27
C LEU A 428 0.74 -28.95 -9.87
N PRO A 429 0.95 -29.41 -8.62
CA PRO A 429 2.22 -30.04 -8.24
C PRO A 429 2.49 -31.34 -9.01
N VAL A 430 1.45 -32.09 -9.38
CA VAL A 430 1.58 -33.31 -10.19
C VAL A 430 2.14 -33.00 -11.59
N MET A 431 1.60 -31.97 -12.26
CA MET A 431 2.11 -31.53 -13.56
C MET A 431 3.54 -31.02 -13.46
N ILE A 432 3.84 -30.22 -12.44
CA ILE A 432 5.19 -29.67 -12.25
C ILE A 432 6.19 -30.79 -12.04
N GLU A 433 5.88 -31.80 -11.21
CA GLU A 433 6.78 -32.94 -10.99
C GLU A 433 6.99 -33.77 -12.25
N LEU A 434 5.95 -33.98 -13.08
CA LEU A 434 6.09 -34.65 -14.38
C LEU A 434 7.15 -33.97 -15.25
N TYR A 435 7.03 -32.66 -15.42
CA TYR A 435 7.96 -31.89 -16.23
C TYR A 435 9.35 -31.74 -15.58
N ARG A 436 9.46 -31.82 -14.24
CA ARG A 436 10.75 -31.89 -13.54
C ARG A 436 11.45 -33.22 -13.78
N GLN A 437 10.71 -34.34 -13.77
CA GLN A 437 11.28 -35.64 -14.10
C GLN A 437 11.73 -35.71 -15.57
N ALA A 438 10.94 -35.15 -16.48
CA ALA A 438 11.34 -35.02 -17.89
C ALA A 438 12.59 -34.15 -18.07
N ALA A 439 12.66 -32.99 -17.38
CA ALA A 439 13.86 -32.14 -17.39
C ALA A 439 15.11 -32.85 -16.88
N ALA A 440 14.94 -33.78 -15.93
CA ALA A 440 16.02 -34.61 -15.40
C ALA A 440 16.33 -35.84 -16.26
N GLY A 441 15.70 -36.01 -17.44
CA GLY A 441 15.88 -37.17 -18.31
C GLY A 441 15.33 -38.48 -17.75
N ARG A 442 14.47 -38.42 -16.72
CA ARG A 442 13.88 -39.61 -16.07
C ARG A 442 12.60 -40.10 -16.74
N LEU A 443 11.96 -39.23 -17.53
CA LEU A 443 10.76 -39.53 -18.30
C LEU A 443 10.87 -38.89 -19.68
N ASP A 444 10.31 -39.55 -20.68
CA ASP A 444 10.12 -39.00 -22.02
C ASP A 444 8.66 -38.57 -22.19
N LEU A 445 8.43 -37.27 -22.38
CA LEU A 445 7.10 -36.69 -22.55
C LEU A 445 6.43 -37.11 -23.87
N ASP A 446 7.22 -37.57 -24.83
CA ASP A 446 6.78 -37.92 -26.17
C ASP A 446 6.56 -39.43 -26.30
N GLN A 447 7.00 -40.20 -25.30
CA GLN A 447 6.70 -41.61 -25.18
C GLN A 447 5.18 -41.80 -25.17
N ARG A 448 4.68 -42.63 -26.09
CA ARG A 448 3.28 -43.02 -26.12
C ARG A 448 3.06 -44.14 -25.13
N LEU A 449 2.15 -43.93 -24.18
CA LEU A 449 1.81 -44.90 -23.17
C LEU A 449 0.32 -45.20 -23.24
N ARG A 450 -0.03 -46.48 -23.05
CA ARG A 450 -1.41 -46.93 -23.02
C ARG A 450 -2.01 -46.63 -21.65
N LEU A 451 -3.20 -46.04 -21.64
CA LEU A 451 -3.94 -45.81 -20.41
C LEU A 451 -4.31 -47.16 -19.77
N PRO A 452 -3.93 -47.40 -18.49
CA PRO A 452 -4.29 -48.62 -17.78
C PRO A 452 -5.81 -48.82 -17.68
N THR A 453 -6.25 -50.07 -17.69
CA THR A 453 -7.67 -50.42 -17.61
C THR A 453 -8.24 -50.26 -16.21
N ASP A 454 -7.39 -50.28 -15.19
CA ASP A 454 -7.64 -50.19 -13.75
C ASP A 454 -7.53 -48.74 -13.21
N ILE A 455 -7.93 -47.76 -14.02
CA ILE A 455 -8.06 -46.35 -13.65
C ILE A 455 -9.55 -45.99 -13.58
N SER A 456 -9.89 -45.15 -12.60
CA SER A 456 -11.27 -44.77 -12.33
C SER A 456 -11.83 -43.92 -13.47
N THR A 457 -13.03 -44.25 -13.93
CA THR A 457 -13.69 -43.52 -15.04
C THR A 457 -14.56 -42.35 -14.56
N HIS A 458 -14.50 -42.06 -13.26
CA HIS A 458 -15.42 -41.15 -12.56
C HIS A 458 -14.97 -39.69 -12.54
N GLY A 459 -15.96 -38.80 -12.43
CA GLY A 459 -15.77 -37.35 -12.35
C GLY A 459 -15.58 -36.68 -13.73
N THR A 460 -14.68 -35.71 -13.82
CA THR A 460 -14.48 -34.87 -15.02
C THR A 460 -13.49 -35.47 -16.00
N GLY A 461 -13.62 -35.12 -17.28
CA GLY A 461 -12.72 -35.58 -18.34
C GLY A 461 -13.41 -35.96 -19.65
N VAL A 462 -12.60 -36.10 -20.69
CA VAL A 462 -12.99 -36.49 -22.05
C VAL A 462 -12.59 -37.92 -22.38
N LEU A 463 -11.60 -38.48 -21.67
CA LEU A 463 -11.09 -39.84 -21.92
C LEU A 463 -12.13 -40.92 -21.64
N LYS A 464 -13.01 -40.71 -20.65
CA LYS A 464 -14.11 -41.64 -20.34
C LYS A 464 -15.12 -41.81 -21.48
N LYS A 465 -15.12 -40.89 -22.46
CA LYS A 465 -16.01 -40.93 -23.63
C LYS A 465 -15.38 -41.59 -24.85
N ARG A 466 -14.10 -41.97 -24.77
CA ARG A 466 -13.38 -42.60 -25.87
C ARG A 466 -13.50 -44.12 -25.79
N ASP A 467 -13.60 -44.75 -26.94
CA ASP A 467 -13.45 -46.19 -27.05
C ASP A 467 -12.03 -46.59 -26.59
N ARG A 468 -11.94 -47.64 -25.77
CA ARG A 468 -10.66 -48.17 -25.29
C ARG A 468 -10.11 -49.19 -26.30
N PRO A 469 -8.79 -49.22 -26.55
CA PRO A 469 -7.73 -48.60 -25.76
C PRO A 469 -7.30 -47.19 -26.20
N VAL A 470 -6.98 -46.34 -25.23
CA VAL A 470 -6.39 -45.01 -25.45
C VAL A 470 -4.88 -45.08 -25.24
N GLU A 471 -4.11 -44.66 -26.23
CA GLU A 471 -2.65 -44.55 -26.17
C GLU A 471 -2.22 -43.17 -26.71
N LEU A 472 -1.60 -42.36 -25.84
CA LEU A 472 -1.20 -40.99 -26.15
C LEU A 472 0.22 -40.73 -25.63
N PRO A 473 0.94 -39.74 -26.21
CA PRO A 473 2.12 -39.16 -25.57
C PRO A 473 1.82 -38.73 -24.13
N VAL A 474 2.78 -38.91 -23.21
CA VAL A 474 2.61 -38.53 -21.80
C VAL A 474 2.21 -37.05 -21.64
N ARG A 475 2.77 -36.15 -22.46
CA ARG A 475 2.38 -34.72 -22.49
C ARG A 475 0.90 -34.50 -22.78
N GLU A 476 0.27 -35.32 -23.63
CA GLU A 476 -1.14 -35.16 -23.98
C GLU A 476 -2.05 -35.55 -22.81
N TYR A 477 -1.67 -36.56 -22.02
CA TYR A 477 -2.38 -36.83 -20.76
C TYR A 477 -2.26 -35.65 -19.79
N ALA A 478 -1.09 -35.01 -19.70
CA ALA A 478 -0.92 -33.81 -18.87
C ALA A 478 -1.78 -32.62 -19.36
N ASP A 479 -1.88 -32.42 -20.67
CA ASP A 479 -2.74 -31.39 -21.26
C ASP A 479 -4.21 -31.64 -20.95
N LEU A 480 -4.69 -32.87 -21.12
CA LEU A 480 -6.07 -33.27 -20.78
C LEU A 480 -6.36 -33.12 -19.27
N MET A 481 -5.37 -33.45 -18.42
CA MET A 481 -5.44 -33.28 -16.97
C MET A 481 -5.64 -31.80 -16.58
N MET A 482 -5.01 -30.87 -17.29
CA MET A 482 -5.10 -29.44 -16.97
C MET A 482 -6.30 -28.76 -17.62
N ILE A 483 -6.48 -28.94 -18.94
CA ILE A 483 -7.49 -28.26 -19.77
C ILE A 483 -8.90 -28.74 -19.42
N HIS A 484 -9.10 -30.07 -19.45
CA HIS A 484 -10.41 -30.68 -19.24
C HIS A 484 -10.62 -31.21 -17.82
N SER A 485 -9.64 -30.99 -16.94
CA SER A 485 -9.62 -31.58 -15.61
C SER A 485 -9.82 -33.10 -15.65
N ASP A 486 -9.24 -33.80 -16.62
CA ASP A 486 -9.50 -35.22 -16.87
C ASP A 486 -8.94 -36.09 -15.73
N ASN A 487 -9.82 -36.78 -15.00
CA ASN A 487 -9.43 -37.58 -13.84
C ASN A 487 -8.69 -38.86 -14.22
N MET A 488 -9.04 -39.47 -15.36
CA MET A 488 -8.34 -40.67 -15.84
C MET A 488 -6.89 -40.31 -16.22
N ALA A 489 -6.70 -39.18 -16.89
CA ALA A 489 -5.37 -38.65 -17.16
C ALA A 489 -4.63 -38.26 -15.87
N THR A 490 -5.35 -37.71 -14.89
CA THR A 490 -4.75 -37.34 -13.59
C THR A 490 -4.17 -38.54 -12.87
N ASP A 491 -4.96 -39.60 -12.69
CA ASP A 491 -4.52 -40.80 -11.98
C ASP A 491 -3.37 -41.49 -12.73
N PHE A 492 -3.42 -41.48 -14.07
CA PHE A 492 -2.32 -41.96 -14.90
C PHE A 492 -1.02 -41.19 -14.64
N ILE A 493 -1.08 -39.85 -14.63
CA ILE A 493 0.11 -39.03 -14.35
C ILE A 493 0.57 -39.21 -12.90
N ILE A 494 -0.34 -39.30 -11.92
CA ILE A 494 0.01 -39.58 -10.52
C ILE A 494 0.76 -40.91 -10.40
N ARG A 495 0.32 -41.97 -11.08
CA ARG A 495 1.03 -43.27 -11.11
C ARG A 495 2.38 -43.17 -11.81
N THR A 496 2.46 -42.37 -12.87
CA THR A 496 3.70 -42.15 -13.63
C THR A 496 4.75 -41.44 -12.78
N VAL A 497 4.38 -40.36 -12.10
CA VAL A 497 5.34 -39.57 -11.33
C VAL A 497 5.54 -40.07 -9.92
N SER A 498 4.51 -40.69 -9.31
CA SER A 498 4.34 -41.06 -7.89
C SER A 498 3.92 -39.90 -6.96
N THR A 499 3.06 -40.20 -5.99
CA THR A 499 2.74 -39.30 -4.87
C THR A 499 3.96 -39.02 -3.99
N ALA A 500 4.82 -40.03 -3.77
CA ALA A 500 5.97 -39.92 -2.88
C ALA A 500 7.06 -38.98 -3.44
N THR A 501 7.35 -39.05 -4.73
CA THR A 501 8.27 -38.12 -5.42
C THR A 501 7.70 -36.71 -5.45
N THR A 502 6.39 -36.57 -5.73
CA THR A 502 5.70 -35.27 -5.75
C THR A 502 5.76 -34.61 -4.37
N ASN A 503 5.51 -35.36 -3.29
CA ASN A 503 5.60 -34.83 -1.93
C ASN A 503 7.06 -34.52 -1.53
N ARG A 504 8.04 -35.34 -1.92
CA ARG A 504 9.47 -35.00 -1.73
C ARG A 504 9.86 -33.72 -2.47
N PHE A 505 9.33 -33.51 -3.67
CA PHE A 505 9.49 -32.25 -4.40
C PHE A 505 8.90 -31.09 -3.60
N LEU A 506 7.66 -31.21 -3.12
CA LEU A 506 7.01 -30.18 -2.29
C LEU A 506 7.81 -29.89 -1.01
N ASP A 507 8.33 -30.92 -0.34
CA ASP A 507 9.19 -30.78 0.84
C ASP A 507 10.50 -30.05 0.55
N ALA A 508 11.16 -30.37 -0.57
CA ALA A 508 12.36 -29.67 -1.03
C ALA A 508 12.09 -28.20 -1.37
N GLN A 509 10.83 -27.87 -1.68
CA GLN A 509 10.36 -26.50 -1.87
C GLN A 509 9.89 -25.84 -0.56
N GLY A 510 9.91 -26.55 0.57
CA GLY A 510 9.40 -26.06 1.86
C GLY A 510 7.88 -25.93 1.92
N LEU A 511 7.14 -26.55 0.99
CA LEU A 511 5.68 -26.51 0.90
C LEU A 511 5.11 -27.71 1.67
N ARG A 512 4.90 -27.53 2.98
CA ARG A 512 4.56 -28.63 3.91
C ARG A 512 3.06 -28.81 4.11
N ASN A 513 2.27 -27.79 3.79
CA ASN A 513 0.81 -27.80 3.84
C ASN A 513 0.15 -28.17 2.51
N MET A 514 0.93 -28.50 1.49
CA MET A 514 0.47 -29.10 0.24
C MET A 514 0.84 -30.59 0.18
N ARG A 515 -0.14 -31.48 -0.03
CA ARG A 515 0.08 -32.93 -0.14
C ARG A 515 -0.77 -33.57 -1.22
N VAL A 516 -0.11 -34.38 -2.05
CA VAL A 516 -0.75 -35.33 -2.96
C VAL A 516 -0.67 -36.70 -2.30
N SER A 517 -1.75 -37.13 -1.65
CA SER A 517 -1.79 -38.37 -0.86
C SER A 517 -2.55 -39.48 -1.56
N LEU A 518 -3.49 -39.14 -2.46
CA LEU A 518 -4.39 -40.08 -3.10
C LEU A 518 -4.54 -39.80 -4.60
N GLU A 519 -4.71 -40.87 -5.37
CA GLU A 519 -5.34 -40.82 -6.70
C GLU A 519 -6.74 -40.22 -6.58
N LEU A 520 -7.23 -39.52 -7.61
CA LEU A 520 -8.56 -38.93 -7.60
C LEU A 520 -9.67 -39.97 -7.55
N GLY A 521 -9.50 -41.14 -8.18
CA GLY A 521 -10.44 -42.25 -8.01
C GLY A 521 -10.60 -42.66 -6.54
N ARG A 522 -9.50 -42.84 -5.82
CA ARG A 522 -9.49 -43.17 -4.38
C ARG A 522 -10.03 -42.03 -3.52
N TRP A 523 -9.74 -40.79 -3.91
CA TRP A 523 -10.30 -39.61 -3.25
C TRP A 523 -11.84 -39.57 -3.36
N HIS A 524 -12.42 -39.96 -4.50
CA HIS A 524 -13.88 -40.06 -4.62
C HIS A 524 -14.48 -41.12 -3.69
N TYR A 525 -13.80 -42.25 -3.49
CA TYR A 525 -14.26 -43.28 -2.55
C TYR A 525 -14.42 -42.70 -1.15
N ILE A 526 -13.38 -42.06 -0.62
CA ILE A 526 -13.42 -41.50 0.74
C ILE A 526 -14.41 -40.33 0.89
N VAL A 527 -14.66 -39.56 -0.17
CA VAL A 527 -15.68 -38.49 -0.18
C VAL A 527 -17.10 -39.07 -0.07
N CYS A 528 -17.31 -40.28 -0.60
CA CYS A 528 -18.56 -41.01 -0.50
C CYS A 528 -18.63 -41.96 0.71
N GLY A 529 -17.68 -41.87 1.65
CA GLY A 529 -17.62 -42.74 2.84
C GLY A 529 -17.24 -44.19 2.53
N ILE A 530 -16.75 -44.48 1.33
CA ILE A 530 -16.15 -45.77 0.98
C ILE A 530 -14.72 -45.77 1.56
N PRO A 531 -14.28 -46.85 2.24
CA PRO A 531 -12.90 -46.97 2.69
C PRO A 531 -11.90 -46.76 1.55
N ASP A 532 -10.67 -46.42 1.89
CA ASP A 532 -9.58 -46.26 0.94
C ASP A 532 -9.20 -47.61 0.30
N LEU A 533 -9.91 -47.95 -0.78
CA LEU A 533 -9.79 -49.20 -1.53
C LEU A 533 -9.02 -48.98 -2.84
N PRO A 534 -8.39 -50.03 -3.40
CA PRO A 534 -7.78 -49.94 -4.74
C PRO A 534 -8.84 -49.65 -5.80
N ILE A 535 -8.43 -48.94 -6.85
CA ILE A 535 -9.30 -48.68 -8.00
C ILE A 535 -9.53 -49.98 -8.77
N THR A 536 -10.78 -50.43 -8.83
CA THR A 536 -11.22 -51.60 -9.59
C THR A 536 -12.59 -51.29 -10.19
N ILE A 537 -13.00 -52.03 -11.22
CA ILE A 537 -14.34 -51.89 -11.82
C ILE A 537 -15.43 -52.04 -10.75
N GLU A 538 -15.30 -53.06 -9.89
CA GLU A 538 -16.25 -53.33 -8.80
C GLU A 538 -16.33 -52.17 -7.78
N ASN A 539 -15.19 -51.61 -7.36
CA ASN A 539 -15.20 -50.49 -6.40
C ASN A 539 -15.72 -49.19 -7.04
N ASP A 540 -15.46 -48.99 -8.33
CA ASP A 540 -16.03 -47.90 -9.11
C ASP A 540 -17.56 -48.03 -9.25
N GLU A 541 -18.10 -49.25 -9.43
CA GLU A 541 -19.55 -49.50 -9.43
C GLU A 541 -20.18 -49.18 -8.08
N ARG A 542 -19.52 -49.54 -6.97
CA ARG A 542 -19.97 -49.16 -5.61
C ARG A 542 -19.98 -47.64 -5.43
N LEU A 543 -18.98 -46.93 -5.95
CA LEU A 543 -18.96 -45.47 -5.96
C LEU A 543 -20.15 -44.88 -6.73
N ILE A 544 -20.47 -45.43 -7.91
CA ILE A 544 -21.65 -45.00 -8.69
C ILE A 544 -22.93 -45.15 -7.87
N GLU A 545 -23.12 -46.29 -7.23
CA GLU A 545 -24.30 -46.56 -6.41
C GLU A 545 -24.40 -45.58 -5.23
N GLN A 546 -23.28 -45.30 -4.55
CA GLN A 546 -23.23 -44.31 -3.47
C GLN A 546 -23.60 -42.91 -3.96
N ILE A 547 -23.00 -42.45 -5.07
CA ILE A 547 -23.30 -41.14 -5.67
C ILE A 547 -24.78 -41.07 -6.07
N LYS A 548 -25.33 -42.11 -6.72
CA LYS A 548 -26.76 -42.16 -7.11
C LYS A 548 -27.69 -42.10 -5.90
N SER A 549 -27.28 -42.68 -4.77
CA SER A 549 -28.04 -42.64 -3.52
C SER A 549 -27.92 -41.31 -2.76
N GLY A 550 -27.05 -40.39 -3.21
CA GLY A 550 -26.79 -39.12 -2.55
C GLY A 550 -26.05 -39.24 -1.21
N ARG A 551 -25.50 -40.42 -0.89
CA ARG A 551 -24.74 -40.66 0.34
C ARG A 551 -23.33 -40.10 0.19
N MET A 552 -23.00 -39.14 1.04
CA MET A 552 -21.71 -38.46 1.10
C MET A 552 -21.22 -38.47 2.54
N ASP A 553 -19.93 -38.64 2.74
CA ASP A 553 -19.32 -38.51 4.08
C ASP A 553 -18.78 -37.09 4.26
N ASN A 554 -19.67 -36.18 4.63
CA ASN A 554 -19.35 -34.76 4.81
C ASN A 554 -18.40 -34.48 5.97
N GLN A 555 -18.20 -35.43 6.90
CA GLN A 555 -17.29 -35.28 8.03
C GLN A 555 -16.03 -36.16 7.88
N GLY A 556 -15.95 -36.90 6.78
CA GLY A 556 -14.87 -37.84 6.49
C GLY A 556 -13.60 -37.20 5.97
N LEU A 557 -12.62 -38.06 5.71
CA LEU A 557 -11.26 -37.69 5.31
C LEU A 557 -11.24 -36.76 4.08
N GLY A 558 -12.13 -36.95 3.11
CA GLY A 558 -12.16 -36.21 1.84
C GLY A 558 -12.42 -34.71 1.97
N TYR A 559 -13.07 -34.27 3.06
CA TYR A 559 -13.34 -32.85 3.37
C TYR A 559 -12.49 -32.31 4.54
N SER A 560 -11.60 -33.14 5.09
CA SER A 560 -10.71 -32.76 6.19
C SER A 560 -9.47 -31.98 5.71
N ASP A 561 -8.80 -31.34 6.66
CA ASP A 561 -7.51 -30.67 6.48
C ASP A 561 -6.31 -31.62 6.71
N SER A 562 -6.56 -32.93 6.84
CA SER A 562 -5.54 -33.95 7.14
C SER A 562 -4.53 -34.13 6.01
N LEU A 563 -3.26 -34.35 6.35
CA LEU A 563 -2.23 -34.72 5.38
C LEU A 563 -2.43 -36.13 4.77
N GLN A 564 -3.31 -36.94 5.35
CA GLN A 564 -3.74 -38.21 4.74
C GLN A 564 -4.72 -37.97 3.56
N ASN A 565 -5.31 -36.78 3.48
CA ASN A 565 -6.10 -36.32 2.34
C ASN A 565 -5.20 -35.56 1.34
N ASN A 566 -5.71 -35.35 0.13
CA ASN A 566 -5.17 -34.34 -0.77
C ASN A 566 -5.50 -32.95 -0.19
N VAL A 567 -4.49 -32.13 0.05
CA VAL A 567 -4.64 -30.81 0.69
C VAL A 567 -3.73 -29.77 0.07
N CYS A 568 -4.18 -28.50 0.03
CA CYS A 568 -3.38 -27.34 -0.32
C CYS A 568 -3.64 -26.20 0.69
N ALA A 569 -2.61 -25.39 0.97
CA ALA A 569 -2.78 -24.08 1.59
C ALA A 569 -2.74 -22.96 0.53
N PRO A 570 -3.56 -21.89 0.67
CA PRO A 570 -3.56 -20.76 -0.27
C PRO A 570 -2.17 -20.17 -0.52
N ARG A 571 -1.40 -19.86 0.53
CA ARG A 571 -0.07 -19.25 0.44
C ARG A 571 0.91 -20.17 -0.29
N GLU A 572 0.97 -21.43 0.10
CA GLU A 572 1.88 -22.39 -0.54
C GLU A 572 1.55 -22.64 -2.01
N THR A 573 0.25 -22.59 -2.37
CA THR A 573 -0.19 -22.70 -3.76
C THR A 573 0.29 -21.51 -4.59
N VAL A 574 0.18 -20.27 -4.06
CA VAL A 574 0.73 -19.08 -4.73
C VAL A 574 2.24 -19.11 -4.79
N LEU A 575 2.95 -19.57 -3.75
CA LEU A 575 4.41 -19.71 -3.77
C LEU A 575 4.86 -20.71 -4.84
N LEU A 576 4.14 -21.81 -5.02
CA LEU A 576 4.40 -22.77 -6.09
C LEU A 576 4.22 -22.13 -7.48
N LEU A 577 3.13 -21.38 -7.68
CA LEU A 577 2.86 -20.65 -8.94
C LEU A 577 3.90 -19.55 -9.21
N GLU A 578 4.28 -18.79 -8.18
CA GLU A 578 5.32 -17.76 -8.26
C GLU A 578 6.66 -18.36 -8.72
N ARG A 579 7.08 -19.46 -8.09
CA ARG A 579 8.33 -20.15 -8.45
C ARG A 579 8.27 -20.75 -9.85
N LEU A 580 7.13 -21.30 -10.26
CA LEU A 580 6.91 -21.76 -11.63
C LEU A 580 7.10 -20.60 -12.60
N TYR A 581 6.37 -19.49 -12.39
CA TYR A 581 6.37 -18.33 -13.28
C TYR A 581 7.75 -17.66 -13.41
N LYS A 582 8.47 -17.56 -12.29
CA LYS A 582 9.85 -17.05 -12.22
C LYS A 582 10.90 -18.02 -12.79
N GLY A 583 10.50 -19.18 -13.30
CA GLY A 583 11.41 -20.17 -13.91
C GLY A 583 12.30 -20.90 -12.91
N GLN A 584 11.90 -20.96 -11.64
CA GLN A 584 12.71 -21.53 -10.56
C GLN A 584 12.50 -23.04 -10.38
N LEU A 585 11.43 -23.61 -10.97
CA LEU A 585 11.07 -25.01 -10.81
C LEU A 585 11.46 -25.91 -11.99
N THR A 586 11.66 -25.36 -13.19
CA THR A 586 11.99 -26.12 -14.39
C THR A 586 12.53 -25.19 -15.48
N SER A 587 12.96 -25.74 -16.61
CA SER A 587 13.46 -24.95 -17.76
C SER A 587 12.38 -24.06 -18.36
N GLU A 588 12.77 -22.99 -19.07
CA GLU A 588 11.82 -22.09 -19.74
C GLU A 588 10.88 -22.84 -20.70
N LYS A 589 11.42 -23.79 -21.48
CA LYS A 589 10.65 -24.67 -22.37
C LYS A 589 9.53 -25.40 -21.61
N HIS A 590 9.88 -26.03 -20.48
CA HIS A 590 8.92 -26.78 -19.68
C HIS A 590 7.97 -25.88 -18.90
N LYS A 591 8.42 -24.70 -18.46
CA LYS A 591 7.54 -23.68 -17.86
C LYS A 591 6.43 -23.30 -18.83
N GLN A 592 6.76 -23.01 -20.09
CA GLN A 592 5.75 -22.68 -21.10
C GLN A 592 4.84 -23.87 -21.43
N ALA A 593 5.36 -25.09 -21.44
CA ALA A 593 4.57 -26.31 -21.61
C ALA A 593 3.61 -26.57 -20.43
N ILE A 594 3.93 -26.10 -19.22
CA ILE A 594 3.03 -26.14 -18.06
C ILE A 594 1.96 -25.03 -18.14
N LEU A 595 2.38 -23.79 -18.42
CA LEU A 595 1.48 -22.64 -18.47
C LEU A 595 0.52 -22.68 -19.66
N GLY A 596 0.92 -23.27 -20.79
CA GLY A 596 0.08 -23.37 -22.00
C GLY A 596 -1.30 -24.00 -21.73
N PRO A 597 -1.37 -25.23 -21.22
CA PRO A 597 -2.63 -25.88 -20.84
C PRO A 597 -3.41 -25.12 -19.76
N MET A 598 -2.74 -24.42 -18.84
CA MET A 598 -3.41 -23.58 -17.84
C MET A 598 -4.09 -22.35 -18.47
N ARG A 599 -3.46 -21.70 -19.46
CA ARG A 599 -4.07 -20.61 -20.25
C ARG A 599 -5.25 -21.08 -21.09
N ALA A 600 -5.24 -22.35 -21.49
CA ALA A 600 -6.32 -23.01 -22.23
C ALA A 600 -7.46 -23.54 -21.31
N SER A 601 -7.42 -23.26 -20.01
CA SER A 601 -8.49 -23.63 -19.07
C SER A 601 -9.85 -23.15 -19.57
N THR A 602 -10.82 -24.05 -19.60
CA THR A 602 -12.21 -23.73 -19.97
C THR A 602 -13.01 -23.15 -18.80
N HIS A 603 -12.47 -23.13 -17.59
CA HIS A 603 -13.14 -22.65 -16.39
C HIS A 603 -12.76 -21.20 -16.09
N LYS A 604 -13.72 -20.30 -16.32
CA LYS A 604 -13.52 -18.84 -16.19
C LYS A 604 -14.43 -18.19 -15.14
N ASP A 605 -15.01 -18.98 -14.24
CA ASP A 605 -16.05 -18.50 -13.30
C ASP A 605 -15.51 -17.94 -11.98
N THR A 606 -14.19 -17.98 -11.75
CA THR A 606 -13.55 -17.46 -10.53
C THR A 606 -12.47 -16.43 -10.88
N ILE A 607 -11.17 -16.79 -10.96
CA ILE A 607 -10.10 -15.80 -11.17
C ILE A 607 -10.32 -15.02 -12.48
N ALA A 608 -10.67 -15.71 -13.56
CA ALA A 608 -10.83 -15.10 -14.88
C ALA A 608 -12.19 -14.38 -15.10
N ARG A 609 -13.15 -14.48 -14.17
CA ARG A 609 -14.54 -14.03 -14.39
C ARG A 609 -14.61 -12.55 -14.73
N HIS A 610 -13.90 -11.77 -13.93
CA HIS A 610 -13.90 -10.31 -14.01
C HIS A 610 -12.67 -9.75 -14.72
N VAL A 611 -11.74 -10.59 -15.17
CA VAL A 611 -10.56 -10.15 -15.93
C VAL A 611 -10.98 -9.74 -17.34
N LYS A 612 -10.52 -8.57 -17.79
CA LYS A 612 -10.82 -7.99 -19.10
C LYS A 612 -10.38 -8.91 -20.24
N ASP A 613 -11.17 -8.93 -21.31
CA ASP A 613 -10.85 -9.70 -22.51
C ASP A 613 -9.49 -9.26 -23.09
N GLY A 614 -8.69 -10.23 -23.53
CA GLY A 614 -7.34 -10.01 -24.04
C GLY A 614 -6.22 -10.16 -23.01
N ILE A 615 -6.54 -10.15 -21.70
CA ILE A 615 -5.57 -10.50 -20.65
C ILE A 615 -5.64 -12.02 -20.42
N GLN A 616 -4.48 -12.68 -20.47
CA GLN A 616 -4.40 -14.11 -20.25
C GLN A 616 -4.49 -14.45 -18.76
N VAL A 617 -5.23 -15.52 -18.45
CA VAL A 617 -5.31 -16.09 -17.11
C VAL A 617 -4.92 -17.56 -17.21
N ALA A 618 -3.78 -17.91 -16.65
CA ALA A 618 -3.31 -19.27 -16.54
C ALA A 618 -3.80 -19.85 -15.21
N ASN A 619 -4.93 -20.56 -15.18
CA ASN A 619 -5.52 -21.07 -13.95
C ASN A 619 -5.87 -22.57 -14.00
N LYS A 620 -6.01 -23.16 -12.81
CA LYS A 620 -6.57 -24.49 -12.61
C LYS A 620 -7.71 -24.40 -11.61
N TYR A 621 -8.93 -24.62 -12.12
CA TYR A 621 -10.13 -24.75 -11.29
C TYR A 621 -10.25 -26.17 -10.69
N GLY A 622 -10.84 -26.25 -9.49
CA GLY A 622 -11.28 -27.48 -8.86
C GLY A 622 -12.59 -27.29 -8.12
N GLY A 623 -13.49 -28.27 -8.20
CA GLY A 623 -14.73 -28.20 -7.44
C GLY A 623 -15.37 -29.58 -7.21
N SER A 624 -16.19 -29.64 -6.17
CA SER A 624 -17.08 -30.75 -5.84
C SER A 624 -18.37 -30.17 -5.24
N GLN A 625 -19.21 -31.01 -4.63
CA GLN A 625 -20.47 -30.56 -4.01
C GLN A 625 -20.28 -29.50 -2.93
N ARG A 626 -19.16 -29.52 -2.18
CA ARG A 626 -18.88 -28.56 -1.09
C ARG A 626 -17.60 -27.77 -1.29
N ILE A 627 -16.78 -28.17 -2.26
CA ILE A 627 -15.47 -27.57 -2.52
C ILE A 627 -15.59 -26.67 -3.75
N SER A 628 -15.11 -25.44 -3.63
CA SER A 628 -14.83 -24.57 -4.76
C SER A 628 -13.40 -24.06 -4.61
N ALA A 629 -12.58 -24.18 -5.66
CA ALA A 629 -11.19 -23.79 -5.62
C ALA A 629 -10.71 -23.32 -6.99
N ASP A 630 -9.83 -22.34 -7.01
CA ASP A 630 -9.15 -21.89 -8.21
C ASP A 630 -7.76 -21.36 -7.85
N ALA A 631 -6.77 -21.64 -8.68
CA ALA A 631 -5.41 -21.13 -8.49
C ALA A 631 -4.77 -20.85 -9.83
N GLY A 632 -4.14 -19.67 -9.97
CA GLY A 632 -3.59 -19.25 -11.24
C GLY A 632 -2.86 -17.92 -11.21
N ILE A 633 -2.46 -17.49 -12.41
CA ILE A 633 -1.73 -16.25 -12.64
C ILE A 633 -2.49 -15.43 -13.69
N VAL A 634 -2.77 -14.17 -13.35
CA VAL A 634 -3.27 -13.15 -14.28
C VAL A 634 -2.04 -12.49 -14.92
N GLU A 635 -1.84 -12.71 -16.21
CA GLU A 635 -0.62 -12.32 -16.95
C GLU A 635 -0.74 -10.89 -17.49
N ILE A 636 -0.58 -9.91 -16.60
CA ILE A 636 -0.53 -8.49 -16.95
C ILE A 636 0.93 -8.09 -17.18
N THR A 637 1.18 -7.34 -18.25
CA THR A 637 2.52 -6.81 -18.58
C THR A 637 3.12 -6.07 -17.39
N ASP A 638 4.36 -6.40 -17.04
CA ASP A 638 5.14 -5.83 -15.92
C ASP A 638 4.53 -6.01 -14.52
N ARG A 639 3.39 -6.70 -14.38
CA ARG A 639 2.71 -6.89 -13.08
C ARG A 639 1.87 -8.18 -13.03
N PRO A 640 2.48 -9.37 -13.09
CA PRO A 640 1.73 -10.62 -13.00
C PRO A 640 1.16 -10.78 -11.59
N ILE A 641 -0.09 -11.23 -11.47
CA ILE A 641 -0.77 -11.43 -10.18
C ILE A 641 -1.05 -12.92 -9.99
N ALA A 642 -0.50 -13.53 -8.95
CA ALA A 642 -0.79 -14.91 -8.58
C ALA A 642 -1.87 -14.97 -7.49
N ILE A 643 -2.86 -15.85 -7.67
CA ILE A 643 -3.98 -16.01 -6.75
C ILE A 643 -4.21 -17.50 -6.50
N ALA A 644 -4.50 -17.87 -5.25
CA ALA A 644 -5.07 -19.16 -4.89
C ALA A 644 -6.22 -18.96 -3.91
N CYS A 645 -7.34 -19.60 -4.19
CA CYS A 645 -8.57 -19.40 -3.45
C CYS A 645 -9.35 -20.71 -3.29
N PHE A 646 -9.89 -20.95 -2.10
CA PHE A 646 -10.54 -22.19 -1.68
C PHE A 646 -11.74 -21.85 -0.81
N ALA A 647 -12.84 -22.55 -1.02
CA ALA A 647 -14.04 -22.47 -0.21
C ALA A 647 -14.57 -23.88 0.06
N LEU A 648 -14.85 -24.16 1.32
CA LEU A 648 -15.44 -25.41 1.80
C LEU A 648 -16.75 -25.09 2.51
N ALA A 649 -17.88 -25.37 1.87
CA ALA A 649 -19.22 -25.10 2.39
C ALA A 649 -19.53 -25.93 3.65
N ASN A 650 -20.32 -25.37 4.57
CA ASN A 650 -20.98 -26.16 5.61
C ASN A 650 -22.14 -26.98 5.01
N ASP A 651 -22.90 -27.70 5.85
CA ASP A 651 -23.98 -28.59 5.38
C ASP A 651 -25.25 -27.83 4.91
N GLN A 652 -25.29 -26.49 4.92
CA GLN A 652 -26.43 -25.68 4.49
C GLN A 652 -26.42 -25.32 2.99
N ALA A 653 -27.54 -24.79 2.51
CA ALA A 653 -27.97 -24.81 1.10
C ALA A 653 -27.19 -23.95 0.08
N ASP A 654 -26.15 -23.20 0.48
CA ASP A 654 -25.29 -22.49 -0.48
C ASP A 654 -24.01 -23.29 -0.77
N ARG A 655 -24.12 -24.20 -1.75
CA ARG A 655 -23.12 -25.24 -2.01
C ARG A 655 -21.92 -24.77 -2.83
N SER A 656 -21.90 -23.54 -3.33
CA SER A 656 -20.89 -23.10 -4.28
C SER A 656 -20.22 -21.82 -3.79
N GLY A 657 -19.06 -21.96 -3.15
CA GLY A 657 -18.21 -20.83 -2.77
C GLY A 657 -17.66 -20.02 -3.95
N ARG A 658 -17.98 -20.37 -5.20
CA ARG A 658 -17.50 -19.67 -6.39
C ARG A 658 -17.81 -18.17 -6.40
N GLU A 659 -19.00 -17.75 -5.96
CA GLU A 659 -19.35 -16.32 -5.93
C GLU A 659 -18.47 -15.55 -4.96
N VAL A 660 -18.28 -16.07 -3.72
CA VAL A 660 -17.40 -15.41 -2.75
C VAL A 660 -15.96 -15.38 -3.25
N LEU A 661 -15.47 -16.46 -3.87
CA LEU A 661 -14.10 -16.49 -4.39
C LEU A 661 -13.91 -15.56 -5.59
N ALA A 662 -14.89 -15.50 -6.50
CA ALA A 662 -14.85 -14.62 -7.66
C ALA A 662 -14.86 -13.14 -7.24
N GLU A 663 -15.67 -12.78 -6.24
CA GLU A 663 -15.71 -11.43 -5.71
C GLU A 663 -14.40 -11.05 -5.01
N MET A 664 -13.82 -11.95 -4.22
CA MET A 664 -12.49 -11.72 -3.63
C MET A 664 -11.41 -11.55 -4.71
N CYS A 665 -11.44 -12.35 -5.78
CA CYS A 665 -10.54 -12.18 -6.92
C CYS A 665 -10.75 -10.82 -7.59
N ARG A 666 -12.01 -10.41 -7.83
CA ARG A 666 -12.35 -9.11 -8.41
C ARG A 666 -11.77 -7.97 -7.59
N LEU A 667 -12.05 -7.94 -6.28
CA LEU A 667 -11.54 -6.90 -5.37
C LEU A 667 -10.02 -6.82 -5.37
N ALA A 668 -9.34 -7.98 -5.30
CA ALA A 668 -7.88 -8.02 -5.31
C ALA A 668 -7.29 -7.54 -6.65
N ILE A 669 -7.83 -8.00 -7.78
CA ILE A 669 -7.35 -7.61 -9.12
C ILE A 669 -7.66 -6.13 -9.37
N THR A 670 -8.85 -5.63 -9.03
CA THR A 670 -9.21 -4.21 -9.16
C THR A 670 -8.21 -3.32 -8.42
N ALA A 671 -7.79 -3.71 -7.22
CA ALA A 671 -6.83 -2.94 -6.43
C ALA A 671 -5.40 -2.98 -6.99
N LEU A 672 -4.96 -4.14 -7.47
CA LEU A 672 -3.59 -4.33 -7.96
C LEU A 672 -3.41 -3.84 -9.40
N ALA A 673 -4.45 -3.96 -10.23
CA ALA A 673 -4.50 -3.62 -11.64
C ALA A 673 -5.93 -3.23 -12.09
N PRO A 674 -6.40 -2.00 -11.79
CA PRO A 674 -7.75 -1.54 -12.12
C PRO A 674 -8.12 -1.71 -13.61
N ASP A 675 -7.17 -1.46 -14.51
CA ASP A 675 -7.36 -1.57 -15.97
C ASP A 675 -7.53 -3.01 -16.46
N ALA A 676 -7.26 -4.00 -15.60
CA ALA A 676 -7.38 -5.42 -15.90
C ALA A 676 -8.76 -5.99 -15.58
N VAL A 677 -9.68 -5.22 -14.99
CA VAL A 677 -11.02 -5.67 -14.62
C VAL A 677 -12.07 -5.15 -15.62
N LYS A 678 -13.07 -5.97 -15.95
CA LYS A 678 -14.21 -5.57 -16.77
C LYS A 678 -14.96 -4.42 -16.09
N ILE A 679 -15.25 -3.35 -16.85
CA ILE A 679 -16.10 -2.25 -16.37
C ILE A 679 -17.54 -2.76 -16.39
N GLU A 680 -18.16 -2.88 -15.21
CA GLU A 680 -19.60 -3.10 -15.12
C GLU A 680 -20.32 -1.84 -15.63
N ARG A 681 -21.18 -2.01 -16.64
CA ARG A 681 -22.03 -0.94 -17.18
C ARG A 681 -23.27 -0.76 -16.32
#